data_AF-A0A6C0FBU1-F1
#
_entry.id   AF-A0A6C0FBU1-F1
#
_cell.length_a   1.000
_cell.length_b   1.000
_cell.length_c   1.000
_cell.angle_alpha   90.00
_cell.angle_beta   90.00
_cell.angle_gamma   90.00
#
_symmetry.space_group_name_H-M   'P 1'
#
loop_
_entity.id
_entity.type
_entity.pdbx_description
1 polymer ?
#
loop_
_entity_poly.entity_id
_entity_poly.type
_entity_poly.pdbx_seq_one_letter_code
_entity_poly.pdbx_strand_id
1 'polypeptide(L)'
;MEVIQAFLNNFTVKKDTDGKPITHTGMPPFPGKWSIPEKKLPKFYKLISECYAKDALQIPIVEKMREYFPFVIDIDLKYKSELSERQYNSDNIEKLLEYLWSKIDDCVENTDDKNTVFLMEKAKPYPCKKGEYKTKDGIHLGFPDIIIEKSVYKKLISIIQSEDKIQSIFSEGCEIGPDNDTKGILDSSFSSWQLYGCGKQGETPYIVTKVYKFAEDGYPEELEQEIFDEYYTDVKTILNKMTMCYIKKDNVSYKDEFMKTLKVKKSNSSSSNMSSVKNDDDDIYGMSYYVDNNNVINPFKIVEEEELKLVRGLVGCLSVERASDYGSWLRVGAGLHNINRDALLETWQEFSMKYPSYADGTSKRDCKYKWKSFDNYEGAKRGIASLKREAEMDNPTMYRKVMNESLKTHVEKSVRSGADADYLVAKVVYERYKDEFISVNVKDEWFHFNGQRWERTLEGTILKNKIHNEIYNLYYEYQSYYHDKKQEEIQRMQLDGEDPSEVMEGKSGYGKLLKNIMSIQMKLLQGGYVSGIMKNLRDMFYKKEIMEKFDTDTSLLGFDNGVYDLKNNEFREGRPEDYITMSTRVSMPVKPEQMPISLDNMLESFHNIDVNAFPEMRNYKRFYDDMNDFIDKIVPIPAVKNYTLRFLSKCLSGENRDEGFYIWTGTGGNGKSKLIDLMSMCMGDYSCNLPIALLTQKRKASGAASPEMAVTRGKRLAVMQEPDVNETLNVGQMKEITGNDKITARGLYKEPFEFTPQFKLICMCNDLPHIPSNDDGTWRRLEVVDFIARFVDYQNEVDEDKHRYLKDKGIKNKIPMWVIPFLAIILPHWREYDQFGIDIPKEVKAKTNEYRNNNDMVGQWIEQNCIEADNILATDGIMELAPSDFETLYDNFVEWCQEEEVNSRPDKKGVKAALKKWQEKSRFGLSYAKTKSEAEGMPNGYEKAMKFNLKIV
;
A
#
# COMPACT_ATOMS: atom_id res chain seq x y z
N MET A 1 -26.66 15.18 30.21
CA MET A 1 -25.33 14.55 30.09
C MET A 1 -25.39 13.03 30.02
N GLU A 2 -25.82 12.31 31.06
CA GLU A 2 -25.84 10.83 31.07
C GLU A 2 -26.64 10.21 29.92
N VAL A 3 -27.77 10.80 29.55
CA VAL A 3 -28.60 10.34 28.42
C VAL A 3 -27.85 10.46 27.07
N ILE A 4 -27.08 11.54 26.88
CA ILE A 4 -26.25 11.72 25.68
C ILE A 4 -25.10 10.72 25.69
N GLN A 5 -24.41 10.54 26.82
CA GLN A 5 -23.34 9.56 26.94
C GLN A 5 -23.85 8.13 26.68
N ALA A 6 -25.03 7.78 27.22
CA ALA A 6 -25.67 6.49 26.97
C ALA A 6 -26.04 6.31 25.50
N PHE A 7 -26.54 7.36 24.84
CA PHE A 7 -26.78 7.34 23.39
C PHE A 7 -25.47 7.09 22.62
N LEU A 8 -24.44 7.86 22.91
CA LEU A 8 -23.13 7.82 22.24
C LEU A 8 -22.39 6.50 22.46
N ASN A 9 -22.51 5.89 23.65
CA ASN A 9 -21.88 4.60 23.96
C ASN A 9 -22.27 3.47 22.99
N ASN A 10 -23.47 3.54 22.38
CA ASN A 10 -23.91 2.58 21.38
C ASN A 10 -23.16 2.71 20.04
N PHE A 11 -22.44 3.81 19.84
CA PHE A 11 -21.78 4.18 18.59
C PHE A 11 -20.28 4.42 18.77
N THR A 12 -19.70 4.00 19.90
CA THR A 12 -18.28 4.16 20.22
C THR A 12 -17.41 3.33 19.29
N VAL A 13 -16.38 3.97 18.73
CA VAL A 13 -15.36 3.31 17.90
C VAL A 13 -14.21 2.83 18.81
N LYS A 14 -13.95 1.52 18.85
CA LYS A 14 -12.84 0.90 19.60
C LYS A 14 -11.64 0.65 18.68
N LYS A 15 -10.42 0.64 19.25
CA LYS A 15 -9.14 0.52 18.52
C LYS A 15 -8.99 -0.77 17.69
N ASP A 16 -9.77 -1.82 17.99
CA ASP A 16 -9.59 -3.17 17.44
C ASP A 16 -10.77 -3.67 16.57
N THR A 17 -11.63 -2.79 16.04
CA THR A 17 -12.78 -3.22 15.22
C THR A 17 -13.08 -2.27 14.06
N ASP A 18 -12.99 -2.81 12.84
CA ASP A 18 -13.61 -2.44 11.55
C ASP A 18 -13.74 -0.96 11.13
N GLY A 19 -13.43 -0.68 9.85
CA GLY A 19 -13.44 0.63 9.19
C GLY A 19 -14.80 1.35 9.16
N LYS A 20 -15.24 1.83 10.32
CA LYS A 20 -16.39 2.73 10.47
C LYS A 20 -15.90 4.17 10.61
N PRO A 21 -16.37 5.10 9.76
CA PRO A 21 -15.80 6.42 9.69
C PRO A 21 -16.24 7.25 10.91
N ILE A 22 -15.31 7.97 11.55
CA ILE A 22 -15.58 8.78 12.76
C ILE A 22 -16.39 10.04 12.43
N THR A 23 -17.57 10.19 13.01
CA THR A 23 -18.49 11.32 12.76
C THR A 23 -18.41 12.40 13.82
N HIS A 24 -18.21 12.02 15.08
CA HIS A 24 -18.20 12.94 16.21
C HIS A 24 -17.04 12.59 17.12
N THR A 25 -16.44 13.61 17.73
CA THR A 25 -15.41 13.43 18.76
C THR A 25 -15.66 14.34 19.94
N GLY A 26 -15.36 13.85 21.13
CA GLY A 26 -15.49 14.61 22.37
C GLY A 26 -14.13 14.94 22.96
N MET A 27 -14.01 16.12 23.57
CA MET A 27 -12.82 16.55 24.31
C MET A 27 -13.01 16.34 25.83
N PRO A 28 -11.94 16.23 26.63
CA PRO A 28 -12.05 16.18 28.08
C PRO A 28 -12.89 17.35 28.64
N PRO A 29 -13.75 17.12 29.66
CA PRO A 29 -13.92 15.87 30.43
C PRO A 29 -14.88 14.84 29.77
N PHE A 30 -15.29 15.04 28.53
CA PHE A 30 -16.21 14.18 27.79
C PHE A 30 -15.52 13.47 26.59
N PRO A 31 -14.42 12.70 26.78
CA PRO A 31 -13.64 12.15 25.68
C PRO A 31 -14.35 10.98 25.00
N GLY A 32 -14.27 10.93 23.67
CA GLY A 32 -14.73 9.77 22.90
C GLY A 32 -14.69 9.99 21.39
N LYS A 33 -14.84 8.89 20.66
CA LYS A 33 -14.94 8.86 19.18
C LYS A 33 -16.15 8.04 18.79
N TRP A 34 -17.03 8.61 18.00
CA TRP A 34 -18.32 8.00 17.67
C TRP A 34 -18.62 8.01 16.17
N SER A 35 -19.22 6.92 15.69
CA SER A 35 -19.75 6.78 14.33
C SER A 35 -21.29 6.68 14.42
N ILE A 36 -21.97 7.83 14.53
CA ILE A 36 -23.42 7.93 14.72
C ILE A 36 -24.09 7.83 13.35
N PRO A 37 -24.86 6.78 13.02
CA PRO A 37 -25.47 6.64 11.69
C PRO A 37 -26.42 7.79 11.33
N GLU A 38 -26.50 8.17 10.05
CA GLU A 38 -27.36 9.26 9.51
C GLU A 38 -28.80 9.18 10.04
N LYS A 39 -29.41 7.98 10.00
CA LYS A 39 -30.78 7.73 10.50
C LYS A 39 -30.98 7.99 12.01
N LYS A 40 -29.89 8.10 12.77
CA LYS A 40 -29.89 8.35 14.22
C LYS A 40 -29.52 9.80 14.57
N LEU A 41 -29.04 10.59 13.60
CA LEU A 41 -28.66 11.99 13.79
C LEU A 41 -29.83 12.88 14.24
N PRO A 42 -31.07 12.78 13.68
CA PRO A 42 -32.19 13.58 14.18
C PRO A 42 -32.55 13.31 15.65
N LYS A 43 -32.34 12.07 16.11
CA LYS A 43 -32.51 11.71 17.53
C LYS A 43 -31.39 12.31 18.38
N PHE A 44 -30.15 12.28 17.89
CA PHE A 44 -29.02 12.91 18.57
C PHE A 44 -29.21 14.43 18.72
N TYR A 45 -29.56 15.14 17.65
CA TYR A 45 -29.81 16.58 17.69
C TYR A 45 -30.99 16.96 18.58
N LYS A 46 -32.03 16.12 18.65
CA LYS A 46 -33.11 16.29 19.63
C LYS A 46 -32.58 16.26 21.07
N LEU A 47 -31.69 15.31 21.41
CA LEU A 47 -31.10 15.22 22.75
C LEU A 47 -30.21 16.43 23.07
N ILE A 48 -29.49 16.97 22.09
CA ILE A 48 -28.68 18.19 22.24
C ILE A 48 -29.59 19.40 22.48
N SER A 49 -30.63 19.57 21.68
CA SER A 49 -31.63 20.64 21.84
C SER A 49 -32.32 20.60 23.21
N GLU A 50 -32.68 19.41 23.70
CA GLU A 50 -33.24 19.25 25.05
C GLU A 50 -32.24 19.58 26.18
N CYS A 51 -30.93 19.39 25.95
CA CYS A 51 -29.91 19.79 26.92
C CYS A 51 -29.65 21.29 26.89
N TYR A 52 -29.68 21.89 25.71
CA TYR A 52 -29.59 23.34 25.54
C TYR A 52 -30.73 24.06 26.26
N ALA A 53 -31.98 23.59 26.10
CA ALA A 53 -33.15 24.14 26.78
C ALA A 53 -33.11 24.04 28.32
N LYS A 54 -32.16 23.29 28.89
CA LYS A 54 -31.96 23.11 30.33
C LYS A 54 -30.69 23.81 30.84
N ASP A 55 -30.12 24.74 30.07
CA ASP A 55 -28.86 25.43 30.35
C ASP A 55 -27.65 24.50 30.61
N ALA A 56 -27.69 23.27 30.09
CA ALA A 56 -26.58 22.31 30.19
C ALA A 56 -25.56 22.54 29.06
N LEU A 57 -24.93 23.73 29.05
CA LEU A 57 -24.17 24.30 27.93
C LEU A 57 -22.73 23.75 27.74
N GLN A 58 -22.26 22.84 28.61
CA GLN A 58 -20.83 22.44 28.69
C GLN A 58 -20.58 21.00 28.20
N ILE A 59 -20.94 20.73 26.94
CA ILE A 59 -20.69 19.45 26.27
C ILE A 59 -19.64 19.66 25.18
N PRO A 60 -18.36 19.32 25.38
CA PRO A 60 -17.32 19.64 24.39
C PRO A 60 -17.27 18.61 23.24
N ILE A 61 -18.33 18.54 22.44
CA ILE A 61 -18.45 17.68 21.26
C ILE A 61 -18.24 18.49 19.98
N VAL A 62 -17.52 17.90 19.03
CA VAL A 62 -17.32 18.45 17.67
C VAL A 62 -17.77 17.43 16.62
N GLU A 63 -18.26 17.91 15.49
CA GLU A 63 -18.55 17.10 14.31
C GLU A 63 -17.36 17.07 13.37
N LYS A 64 -17.05 15.91 12.80
CA LYS A 64 -15.96 15.75 11.83
C LYS A 64 -16.40 16.29 10.47
N MET A 65 -15.63 17.22 9.92
CA MET A 65 -15.88 17.76 8.59
C MET A 65 -15.57 16.71 7.53
N ARG A 66 -16.60 16.32 6.78
CA ARG A 66 -16.52 15.32 5.70
C ARG A 66 -16.16 15.99 4.38
N GLU A 67 -16.59 15.38 3.28
CA GLU A 67 -16.29 15.87 1.94
C GLU A 67 -17.10 17.11 1.58
N TYR A 68 -18.37 17.18 2.01
CA TYR A 68 -19.27 18.31 1.77
C TYR A 68 -19.83 18.82 3.11
N PHE A 69 -19.89 20.13 3.27
CA PHE A 69 -20.38 20.79 4.48
C PHE A 69 -20.77 22.27 4.20
N PRO A 70 -21.58 22.91 5.06
CA PRO A 70 -21.87 24.34 4.96
C PRO A 70 -20.60 25.18 5.07
N PHE A 71 -20.48 26.24 4.26
CA PHE A 71 -19.34 27.14 4.34
C PHE A 71 -19.29 27.82 5.71
N VAL A 72 -18.12 27.82 6.34
CA VAL A 72 -17.93 28.29 7.71
C VAL A 72 -16.63 29.08 7.84
N ILE A 73 -16.59 30.05 8.75
CA ILE A 73 -15.41 30.86 9.06
C ILE A 73 -15.24 30.90 10.58
N ASP A 74 -14.03 30.61 11.08
CA ASP A 74 -13.68 30.67 12.50
C ASP A 74 -12.65 31.78 12.73
N ILE A 75 -13.06 32.80 13.49
CA ILE A 75 -12.25 33.97 13.80
C ILE A 75 -11.94 33.98 15.30
N ASP A 76 -10.66 34.11 15.59
CA ASP A 76 -10.05 34.07 16.90
C ASP A 76 -9.33 35.39 17.19
N LEU A 77 -9.97 36.32 17.88
CA LEU A 77 -9.33 37.56 18.33
C LEU A 77 -8.62 37.30 19.67
N LYS A 78 -7.31 37.51 19.74
CA LYS A 78 -6.51 37.26 20.96
C LYS A 78 -5.84 38.55 21.41
N TYR A 79 -5.85 38.78 22.72
CA TYR A 79 -5.36 40.01 23.34
C TYR A 79 -4.37 39.70 24.46
N LYS A 80 -3.27 40.44 24.53
CA LYS A 80 -2.30 40.41 25.63
C LYS A 80 -2.85 41.09 26.89
N SER A 81 -3.86 41.93 26.73
CA SER A 81 -4.60 42.59 27.81
C SER A 81 -5.74 41.72 28.35
N GLU A 82 -6.09 41.91 29.63
CA GLU A 82 -7.31 41.35 30.22
C GLU A 82 -8.49 42.25 29.88
N LEU A 83 -9.42 41.74 29.07
CA LEU A 83 -10.60 42.49 28.60
C LEU A 83 -11.86 41.81 29.13
N SER A 84 -12.76 42.60 29.71
CA SER A 84 -14.07 42.13 30.18
C SER A 84 -15.18 42.31 29.13
N GLU A 85 -15.00 43.28 28.23
CA GLU A 85 -15.96 43.67 27.20
C GLU A 85 -15.44 43.33 25.81
N ARG A 86 -16.36 43.02 24.89
CA ARG A 86 -16.06 42.76 23.49
C ARG A 86 -15.58 44.02 22.79
N GLN A 87 -14.64 43.87 21.86
CA GLN A 87 -13.96 45.01 21.22
C GLN A 87 -14.45 45.34 19.80
N TYR A 88 -15.14 44.40 19.14
CA TYR A 88 -15.74 44.62 17.82
C TYR A 88 -17.24 44.92 17.95
N ASN A 89 -17.78 45.64 16.97
CA ASN A 89 -19.18 46.06 16.89
C ASN A 89 -19.82 45.61 15.56
N SER A 90 -21.08 46.00 15.33
CA SER A 90 -21.80 45.65 14.09
C SER A 90 -21.12 46.14 12.82
N ASP A 91 -20.50 47.32 12.82
CA ASP A 91 -19.78 47.87 11.64
C ASP A 91 -18.56 47.01 11.28
N ASN A 92 -17.85 46.44 12.28
CA ASN A 92 -16.80 45.47 11.99
C ASN A 92 -17.35 44.19 11.35
N ILE A 93 -18.51 43.70 11.84
CA ILE A 93 -19.15 42.49 11.33
C ILE A 93 -19.68 42.72 9.91
N GLU A 94 -20.33 43.84 9.64
CA GLU A 94 -20.82 44.20 8.31
C GLU A 94 -19.67 44.30 7.30
N LYS A 95 -18.58 44.99 7.64
CA LYS A 95 -17.36 45.04 6.80
C LYS A 95 -16.73 43.67 6.57
N LEU A 96 -16.73 42.82 7.59
CA LEU A 96 -16.26 41.44 7.47
C LEU A 96 -17.16 40.64 6.52
N LEU A 97 -18.48 40.76 6.66
CA LEU A 97 -19.45 40.06 5.84
C LEU A 97 -19.41 40.55 4.39
N GLU A 98 -19.32 41.85 4.13
CA GLU A 98 -19.12 42.43 2.80
C GLU A 98 -17.85 41.88 2.14
N TYR A 99 -16.73 41.87 2.88
CA TYR A 99 -15.48 41.32 2.38
C TYR A 99 -15.62 39.83 2.06
N LEU A 100 -16.13 39.03 2.99
CA LEU A 100 -16.30 37.59 2.77
C LEU A 100 -17.26 37.31 1.62
N TRP A 101 -18.37 38.05 1.52
CA TRP A 101 -19.34 37.90 0.46
C TRP A 101 -18.77 38.27 -0.89
N SER A 102 -17.97 39.33 -0.99
CA SER A 102 -17.27 39.66 -2.25
C SER A 102 -16.40 38.49 -2.75
N LYS A 103 -15.71 37.80 -1.83
CA LYS A 103 -14.89 36.62 -2.18
C LYS A 103 -15.74 35.40 -2.51
N ILE A 104 -16.86 35.20 -1.82
CA ILE A 104 -17.79 34.13 -2.15
C ILE A 104 -18.40 34.38 -3.53
N ASP A 105 -18.87 35.60 -3.81
CA ASP A 105 -19.44 35.97 -5.08
C ASP A 105 -18.42 35.82 -6.21
N ASP A 106 -17.17 36.26 -6.04
CA ASP A 106 -16.08 36.03 -7.01
C ASP A 106 -15.88 34.55 -7.36
N CYS A 107 -16.32 33.63 -6.49
CA CYS A 107 -16.11 32.20 -6.61
C CYS A 107 -17.37 31.41 -7.02
N VAL A 108 -18.54 31.81 -6.57
CA VAL A 108 -19.80 31.04 -6.60
C VAL A 108 -20.79 31.69 -7.57
N GLU A 109 -21.49 30.86 -8.36
CA GLU A 109 -22.56 31.31 -9.27
C GLU A 109 -23.95 31.22 -8.61
N ASN A 110 -24.83 32.15 -8.96
CA ASN A 110 -26.26 32.17 -8.58
C ASN A 110 -26.46 32.03 -7.06
N THR A 111 -25.95 33.01 -6.30
CA THR A 111 -26.07 33.10 -4.84
C THR A 111 -27.37 33.78 -4.39
N ASP A 112 -28.20 34.26 -5.33
CA ASP A 112 -29.39 35.09 -5.11
C ASP A 112 -30.41 34.47 -4.13
N ASP A 113 -30.49 33.14 -4.05
CA ASP A 113 -31.38 32.40 -3.13
C ASP A 113 -30.65 31.76 -1.92
N LYS A 114 -29.34 31.94 -1.79
CA LYS A 114 -28.45 31.31 -0.78
C LYS A 114 -27.66 32.36 0.00
N ASN A 115 -28.36 33.37 0.50
CA ASN A 115 -27.81 34.59 1.06
C ASN A 115 -27.83 34.67 2.59
N THR A 116 -28.22 33.60 3.31
CA THR A 116 -28.30 33.63 4.78
C THR A 116 -26.93 33.39 5.44
N VAL A 117 -26.61 34.20 6.46
CA VAL A 117 -25.44 34.02 7.32
C VAL A 117 -25.84 34.00 8.79
N PHE A 118 -25.33 33.02 9.53
CA PHE A 118 -25.44 32.94 10.97
C PHE A 118 -24.19 33.51 11.63
N LEU A 119 -24.35 34.62 12.35
CA LEU A 119 -23.34 35.14 13.26
C LEU A 119 -23.48 34.39 14.59
N MET A 120 -22.48 33.57 14.91
CA MET A 120 -22.43 32.80 16.14
C MET A 120 -21.32 33.29 17.05
N GLU A 121 -21.69 33.69 18.26
CA GLU A 121 -20.76 34.33 19.18
C GLU A 121 -20.93 33.76 20.58
N LYS A 122 -19.89 33.95 21.38
CA LYS A 122 -19.97 33.72 22.83
C LYS A 122 -20.52 34.95 23.52
N ALA A 123 -21.15 34.74 24.67
CA ALA A 123 -21.75 35.83 25.45
C ALA A 123 -20.79 36.98 25.78
N LYS A 124 -19.49 36.71 25.95
CA LYS A 124 -18.44 37.71 26.23
C LYS A 124 -17.03 37.15 25.96
N PRO A 125 -15.99 38.00 25.89
CA PRO A 125 -14.60 37.54 25.88
C PRO A 125 -14.27 36.62 27.06
N TYR A 126 -13.35 35.70 26.85
CA TYR A 126 -13.02 34.64 27.81
C TYR A 126 -11.50 34.40 27.92
N PRO A 127 -11.01 33.80 29.01
CA PRO A 127 -9.58 33.67 29.26
C PRO A 127 -8.85 32.83 28.20
N CYS A 128 -7.69 33.32 27.74
CA CYS A 128 -6.79 32.59 26.85
C CYS A 128 -5.64 31.96 27.66
N LYS A 129 -5.34 30.67 27.42
CA LYS A 129 -4.28 29.93 28.11
C LYS A 129 -3.04 29.66 27.24
N LYS A 130 -2.95 30.29 26.06
CA LYS A 130 -1.94 29.98 25.04
C LYS A 130 -0.98 31.15 24.86
N GLY A 131 0.30 30.93 25.19
CA GLY A 131 1.36 31.91 24.98
C GLY A 131 1.24 33.14 25.89
N GLU A 132 1.44 34.32 25.32
CA GLU A 132 1.40 35.61 26.02
C GLU A 132 -0.01 36.26 26.05
N TYR A 133 -1.01 35.65 25.42
CA TYR A 133 -2.37 36.18 25.36
C TYR A 133 -3.15 35.87 26.63
N LYS A 134 -3.88 36.86 27.13
CA LYS A 134 -4.70 36.76 28.36
C LYS A 134 -6.20 36.62 28.06
N THR A 135 -6.68 37.26 27.01
CA THR A 135 -8.10 37.23 26.62
C THR A 135 -8.27 36.75 25.19
N LYS A 136 -9.36 36.05 24.92
CA LYS A 136 -9.79 35.66 23.57
C LYS A 136 -11.27 35.99 23.39
N ASP A 137 -11.63 36.48 22.21
CA ASP A 137 -13.01 36.57 21.76
C ASP A 137 -13.13 35.90 20.39
N GLY A 138 -14.15 35.07 20.21
CA GLY A 138 -14.28 34.20 19.04
C GLY A 138 -15.57 34.49 18.29
N ILE A 139 -15.49 34.46 16.95
CA ILE A 139 -16.64 34.62 16.05
C ILE A 139 -16.69 33.40 15.13
N HIS A 140 -17.82 32.71 15.14
CA HIS A 140 -18.12 31.65 14.17
C HIS A 140 -19.14 32.20 13.17
N LEU A 141 -18.83 32.16 11.88
CA LEU A 141 -19.80 32.45 10.82
C LEU A 141 -20.19 31.15 10.14
N GLY A 142 -21.49 30.94 9.95
CA GLY A 142 -22.03 29.82 9.20
C GLY A 142 -22.90 30.29 8.04
N PHE A 143 -22.65 29.77 6.84
CA PHE A 143 -23.44 30.03 5.64
C PHE A 143 -24.23 28.75 5.33
N PRO A 144 -25.36 28.51 6.02
CA PRO A 144 -26.08 27.23 5.97
C PRO A 144 -26.58 26.86 4.57
N ASP A 145 -26.84 27.87 3.73
CA ASP A 145 -27.40 27.67 2.40
C ASP A 145 -26.32 27.46 1.33
N ILE A 146 -25.03 27.61 1.68
CA ILE A 146 -23.88 27.40 0.80
C ILE A 146 -23.13 26.13 1.24
N ILE A 147 -23.41 25.02 0.58
CA ILE A 147 -22.75 23.74 0.81
C ILE A 147 -21.68 23.56 -0.25
N ILE A 148 -20.43 23.37 0.19
CA ILE A 148 -19.28 23.25 -0.71
C ILE A 148 -18.44 22.00 -0.41
N GLU A 149 -17.64 21.60 -1.39
CA GLU A 149 -16.65 20.54 -1.23
C GLU A 149 -15.43 21.01 -0.42
N LYS A 150 -14.80 20.09 0.30
CA LYS A 150 -13.59 20.35 1.10
C LYS A 150 -12.42 20.93 0.30
N SER A 151 -12.27 20.53 -0.96
CA SER A 151 -11.25 21.08 -1.87
C SER A 151 -11.52 22.56 -2.18
N VAL A 152 -12.78 22.90 -2.42
CA VAL A 152 -13.29 24.26 -2.66
C VAL A 152 -13.11 25.14 -1.43
N TYR A 153 -13.52 24.64 -0.27
CA TYR A 153 -13.34 25.33 1.01
C TYR A 153 -11.89 25.78 1.22
N LYS A 154 -10.93 24.85 1.05
CA LYS A 154 -9.50 25.16 1.22
C LYS A 154 -9.02 26.26 0.27
N LYS A 155 -9.55 26.28 -0.96
CA LYS A 155 -9.15 27.27 -1.96
C LYS A 155 -9.74 28.66 -1.63
N LEU A 156 -11.00 28.71 -1.25
CA LEU A 156 -11.69 29.95 -0.88
C LEU A 156 -11.05 30.58 0.37
N ILE A 157 -10.73 29.77 1.39
CA ILE A 157 -9.96 30.22 2.56
C ILE A 157 -8.57 30.74 2.18
N SER A 158 -7.89 30.08 1.24
CA SER A 158 -6.59 30.55 0.76
C SER A 158 -6.67 31.90 0.05
N ILE A 159 -7.76 32.20 -0.65
CA ILE A 159 -7.99 33.51 -1.28
C ILE A 159 -8.20 34.56 -0.18
N ILE A 160 -9.10 34.27 0.76
CA ILE A 160 -9.41 35.15 1.92
C ILE A 160 -8.13 35.49 2.71
N GLN A 161 -7.24 34.53 2.93
CA GLN A 161 -5.99 34.70 3.67
C GLN A 161 -4.93 35.51 2.92
N SER A 162 -5.00 35.60 1.59
CA SER A 162 -3.93 36.21 0.80
C SER A 162 -3.92 37.74 0.84
N GLU A 163 -5.02 38.37 1.26
CA GLU A 163 -5.19 39.83 1.24
C GLU A 163 -5.01 40.49 2.61
N ASP A 164 -4.78 39.72 3.68
CA ASP A 164 -4.66 40.18 5.09
C ASP A 164 -5.79 41.15 5.56
N LYS A 165 -6.90 41.23 4.81
CA LYS A 165 -7.95 42.24 4.99
C LYS A 165 -8.69 42.10 6.32
N ILE A 166 -8.89 40.86 6.79
CA ILE A 166 -9.54 40.58 8.08
C ILE A 166 -8.78 41.24 9.23
N GLN A 167 -7.44 41.20 9.21
CA GLN A 167 -6.64 41.87 10.24
C GLN A 167 -6.89 43.38 10.23
N SER A 168 -6.90 44.02 9.05
CA SER A 168 -7.18 45.46 8.95
C SER A 168 -8.56 45.85 9.50
N ILE A 169 -9.60 45.05 9.24
CA ILE A 169 -10.97 45.30 9.71
C ILE A 169 -11.02 45.38 11.25
N PHE A 170 -10.33 44.47 11.94
CA PHE A 170 -10.32 44.42 13.39
C PHE A 170 -9.24 45.30 14.02
N SER A 171 -8.14 45.61 13.33
CA SER A 171 -7.09 46.50 13.84
C SER A 171 -7.48 47.98 13.74
N GLU A 172 -8.20 48.39 12.70
CA GLU A 172 -8.60 49.79 12.48
C GLU A 172 -9.96 50.13 13.08
N GLY A 173 -10.84 49.14 13.24
CA GLY A 173 -12.23 49.35 13.67
C GLY A 173 -12.56 48.90 15.10
N CYS A 174 -11.64 48.32 15.85
CA CYS A 174 -11.85 48.01 17.27
C CYS A 174 -11.24 49.09 18.18
N GLU A 175 -11.78 49.25 19.38
CA GLU A 175 -11.17 50.12 20.40
C GLU A 175 -9.78 49.61 20.81
N ILE A 176 -9.64 48.29 20.95
CA ILE A 176 -8.36 47.59 21.09
C ILE A 176 -8.30 46.53 19.99
N GLY A 177 -7.32 46.66 19.09
CA GLY A 177 -7.06 45.69 18.03
C GLY A 177 -6.49 44.36 18.55
N PRO A 178 -6.69 43.25 17.82
CA PRO A 178 -6.12 41.95 18.19
C PRO A 178 -4.59 41.94 18.10
N ASP A 179 -3.94 41.23 19.03
CA ASP A 179 -2.47 41.12 19.14
C ASP A 179 -1.88 39.92 18.38
N ASN A 180 -2.73 39.05 17.84
CA ASN A 180 -2.33 37.92 17.01
C ASN A 180 -2.25 38.29 15.53
N ASP A 181 -1.38 37.61 14.78
CA ASP A 181 -1.20 37.79 13.35
C ASP A 181 -2.41 37.28 12.54
N THR A 182 -2.49 37.61 11.24
CA THR A 182 -3.62 37.18 10.38
C THR A 182 -3.89 35.68 10.45
N LYS A 183 -2.83 34.86 10.46
CA LYS A 183 -2.94 33.39 10.56
C LYS A 183 -3.47 32.93 11.91
N GLY A 184 -3.21 33.70 12.96
CA GLY A 184 -3.76 33.48 14.29
C GLY A 184 -5.18 34.00 14.46
N ILE A 185 -5.63 34.96 13.62
CA ILE A 185 -6.98 35.54 13.62
C ILE A 185 -7.95 34.65 12.86
N LEU A 186 -7.66 34.25 11.62
CA LEU A 186 -8.50 33.31 10.86
C LEU A 186 -7.98 31.88 11.08
N ASP A 187 -8.63 31.11 11.95
CA ASP A 187 -8.29 29.68 12.08
C ASP A 187 -8.83 28.93 10.87
N SER A 188 -7.92 28.32 10.12
CA SER A 188 -8.19 27.59 8.88
C SER A 188 -7.78 26.12 8.96
N SER A 189 -7.20 25.70 10.10
CA SER A 189 -6.53 24.41 10.26
C SER A 189 -7.37 23.41 11.06
N PHE A 190 -8.69 23.57 11.05
CA PHE A 190 -9.61 22.66 11.74
C PHE A 190 -10.12 21.53 10.83
N SER A 191 -10.31 20.35 11.43
CA SER A 191 -10.91 19.17 10.77
C SER A 191 -12.25 18.78 11.39
N SER A 192 -12.74 19.60 12.31
CA SER A 192 -13.96 19.36 13.07
C SER A 192 -14.55 20.70 13.49
N TRP A 193 -15.87 20.79 13.47
CA TRP A 193 -16.61 21.99 13.83
C TRP A 193 -17.26 21.83 15.19
N GLN A 194 -17.27 22.89 16.00
CA GLN A 194 -17.96 22.89 17.28
C GLN A 194 -19.47 22.70 17.04
N LEU A 195 -20.05 21.68 17.67
CA LEU A 195 -21.48 21.43 17.54
C LEU A 195 -22.26 22.62 18.12
N TYR A 196 -23.31 23.07 17.43
CA TYR A 196 -24.08 24.23 17.87
C TYR A 196 -24.66 24.03 19.28
N GLY A 197 -24.60 25.08 20.12
CA GLY A 197 -25.07 25.03 21.51
C GLY A 197 -24.21 24.21 22.47
N CYS A 198 -23.10 23.63 21.99
CA CYS A 198 -22.15 22.86 22.80
C CYS A 198 -20.89 23.70 23.09
N GLY A 199 -20.40 23.69 24.34
CA GLY A 199 -19.25 24.47 24.77
C GLY A 199 -18.24 23.69 25.62
N LYS A 200 -17.04 24.26 25.77
CA LYS A 200 -16.00 23.76 26.68
C LYS A 200 -16.33 24.12 28.13
N GLN A 201 -15.80 23.35 29.07
CA GLN A 201 -15.98 23.63 30.49
C GLN A 201 -15.39 25.01 30.85
N GLY A 202 -16.19 25.88 31.47
CA GLY A 202 -15.77 27.24 31.86
C GLY A 202 -15.85 28.28 30.74
N GLU A 203 -16.39 27.92 29.57
CA GLU A 203 -16.66 28.84 28.45
C GLU A 203 -18.16 28.82 28.13
N THR A 204 -18.70 29.93 27.63
CA THR A 204 -20.03 29.94 27.01
C THR A 204 -19.96 29.31 25.60
N PRO A 205 -21.01 28.63 25.14
CA PRO A 205 -21.06 28.10 23.78
C PRO A 205 -21.22 29.23 22.77
N TYR A 206 -20.89 28.93 21.52
CA TYR A 206 -21.25 29.78 20.40
C TYR A 206 -22.75 29.59 20.11
N ILE A 207 -23.49 30.70 20.15
CA ILE A 207 -24.94 30.75 19.87
C ILE A 207 -25.18 31.76 18.76
N VAL A 208 -26.21 31.53 17.92
CA VAL A 208 -26.55 32.52 16.89
C VAL A 208 -27.05 33.76 17.60
N THR A 209 -26.35 34.87 17.44
CA THR A 209 -26.72 36.17 18.00
C THR A 209 -27.43 37.04 16.99
N LYS A 210 -27.07 36.92 15.71
CA LYS A 210 -27.67 37.63 14.58
C LYS A 210 -27.72 36.75 13.34
N VAL A 211 -28.67 37.06 12.47
CA VAL A 211 -28.76 36.47 11.13
C VAL A 211 -28.76 37.60 10.12
N TYR A 212 -27.89 37.48 9.13
CA TYR A 212 -27.82 38.43 8.01
C TYR A 212 -28.34 37.78 6.74
N LYS A 213 -28.92 38.58 5.86
CA LYS A 213 -29.21 38.22 4.47
C LYS A 213 -28.57 39.24 3.54
N PHE A 214 -27.92 38.77 2.49
CA PHE A 214 -27.38 39.70 1.48
C PHE A 214 -28.48 40.19 0.53
N ALA A 215 -28.59 41.50 0.36
CA ALA A 215 -29.45 42.15 -0.62
C ALA A 215 -28.90 41.97 -2.05
N GLU A 216 -29.71 42.30 -3.07
CA GLU A 216 -29.32 42.18 -4.49
C GLU A 216 -28.08 43.01 -4.85
N ASP A 217 -27.78 44.06 -4.09
CA ASP A 217 -26.60 44.91 -4.25
C ASP A 217 -25.34 44.38 -3.52
N GLY A 218 -25.44 43.22 -2.86
CA GLY A 218 -24.33 42.55 -2.19
C GLY A 218 -24.06 43.02 -0.76
N TYR A 219 -24.90 43.89 -0.20
CA TYR A 219 -24.76 44.35 1.19
C TYR A 219 -25.46 43.43 2.20
N PRO A 220 -24.87 43.18 3.38
CA PRO A 220 -25.49 42.37 4.43
C PRO A 220 -26.57 43.15 5.18
N GLU A 221 -27.82 42.70 5.13
CA GLU A 221 -28.93 43.23 5.94
C GLU A 221 -29.17 42.33 7.15
N GLU A 222 -29.12 42.89 8.36
CA GLU A 222 -29.49 42.20 9.58
C GLU A 222 -31.02 41.93 9.58
N LEU A 223 -31.43 40.69 9.86
CA LEU A 223 -32.85 40.37 10.00
C LEU A 223 -33.46 41.07 11.20
N GLU A 224 -34.67 41.60 11.02
CA GLU A 224 -35.46 42.15 12.11
C GLU A 224 -35.63 41.13 13.25
N GLN A 225 -35.58 41.61 14.50
CA GLN A 225 -35.61 40.77 15.69
C GLN A 225 -36.84 39.83 15.73
N GLU A 226 -37.99 40.29 15.24
CA GLU A 226 -39.23 39.51 15.19
C GLU A 226 -39.09 38.27 14.27
N ILE A 227 -38.43 38.43 13.11
CA ILE A 227 -38.14 37.35 12.17
C ILE A 227 -37.07 36.40 12.74
N PHE A 228 -36.05 36.96 13.40
CA PHE A 228 -35.05 36.15 14.09
C PHE A 228 -35.68 35.24 15.14
N ASP A 229 -36.53 35.80 16.01
CA ASP A 229 -37.16 35.08 17.11
C ASP A 229 -38.10 33.97 16.61
N GLU A 230 -38.82 34.20 15.50
CA GLU A 230 -39.75 33.24 14.92
C GLU A 230 -39.04 32.06 14.22
N TYR A 231 -37.98 32.31 13.44
CA TYR A 231 -37.42 31.31 12.52
C TYR A 231 -36.04 30.78 12.91
N TYR A 232 -35.29 31.49 13.76
CA TYR A 232 -33.86 31.22 14.00
C TYR A 232 -33.52 30.98 15.49
N THR A 233 -34.53 30.66 16.31
CA THR A 233 -34.35 30.28 17.73
C THR A 233 -34.41 28.76 17.97
N ASP A 234 -34.97 27.99 17.02
CA ASP A 234 -35.02 26.53 17.14
C ASP A 234 -33.64 25.88 16.95
N VAL A 235 -33.03 25.49 18.07
CA VAL A 235 -31.73 24.80 18.15
C VAL A 235 -31.66 23.60 17.21
N LYS A 236 -32.75 22.84 17.10
CA LYS A 236 -32.76 21.64 16.25
C LYS A 236 -32.68 22.01 14.78
N THR A 237 -33.39 23.05 14.34
CA THR A 237 -33.31 23.56 12.97
C THR A 237 -31.90 24.06 12.66
N ILE A 238 -31.27 24.80 13.57
CA ILE A 238 -29.88 25.28 13.40
C ILE A 238 -28.90 24.10 13.29
N LEU A 239 -29.00 23.12 14.19
CA LEU A 239 -28.17 21.90 14.15
C LEU A 239 -28.29 21.14 12.83
N ASN A 240 -29.50 21.02 12.29
CA ASN A 240 -29.71 20.38 10.98
C ASN A 240 -29.10 21.20 9.84
N LYS A 241 -29.25 22.53 9.87
CA LYS A 241 -28.67 23.43 8.85
C LYS A 241 -27.15 23.49 8.90
N MET A 242 -26.55 23.33 10.07
CA MET A 242 -25.10 23.43 10.31
C MET A 242 -24.40 22.05 10.45
N THR A 243 -25.03 20.96 10.02
CA THR A 243 -24.41 19.63 10.09
C THR A 243 -23.17 19.52 9.21
N MET A 244 -22.10 18.94 9.73
CA MET A 244 -20.83 18.72 9.01
C MET A 244 -20.69 17.30 8.46
N CYS A 245 -21.69 16.46 8.72
CA CYS A 245 -21.71 15.04 8.39
C CYS A 245 -22.83 14.72 7.40
N TYR A 246 -22.65 13.64 6.63
CA TYR A 246 -23.69 13.02 5.78
C TYR A 246 -24.24 13.86 4.62
N ILE A 247 -23.68 15.04 4.36
CA ILE A 247 -23.95 15.78 3.14
C ILE A 247 -23.20 15.12 1.98
N LYS A 248 -23.93 14.82 0.89
CA LYS A 248 -23.45 13.94 -0.20
C LYS A 248 -22.88 14.68 -1.40
N LYS A 249 -23.18 15.97 -1.54
CA LYS A 249 -22.75 16.83 -2.64
C LYS A 249 -22.86 18.30 -2.23
N ASP A 250 -22.18 19.17 -2.95
CA ASP A 250 -22.40 20.61 -2.91
C ASP A 250 -23.76 21.00 -3.52
N ASN A 251 -24.21 22.21 -3.20
CA ASN A 251 -25.47 22.75 -3.70
C ASN A 251 -25.30 24.04 -4.50
N VAL A 252 -24.06 24.47 -4.74
CA VAL A 252 -23.72 25.67 -5.52
C VAL A 252 -22.98 25.32 -6.80
N SER A 253 -23.05 26.21 -7.79
CA SER A 253 -22.19 26.17 -8.97
C SER A 253 -21.06 27.18 -8.79
N TYR A 254 -20.00 27.06 -9.57
CA TYR A 254 -18.78 27.83 -9.37
C TYR A 254 -18.40 28.54 -10.65
N LYS A 255 -17.99 29.81 -10.53
CA LYS A 255 -17.60 30.63 -11.67
C LYS A 255 -16.41 29.98 -12.39
N ASP A 256 -16.41 30.02 -13.72
CA ASP A 256 -15.38 29.36 -14.54
C ASP A 256 -13.94 29.76 -14.17
N GLU A 257 -13.73 31.04 -13.83
CA GLU A 257 -12.42 31.54 -13.40
C GLU A 257 -11.98 30.94 -12.07
N PHE A 258 -12.88 30.84 -11.10
CA PHE A 258 -12.61 30.18 -9.83
C PHE A 258 -12.41 28.67 -10.00
N MET A 259 -13.19 28.01 -10.86
CA MET A 259 -13.01 26.60 -11.19
C MET A 259 -11.66 26.32 -11.86
N LYS A 260 -11.13 27.24 -12.67
CA LYS A 260 -9.75 27.14 -13.18
C LYS A 260 -8.73 27.18 -12.04
N THR A 261 -9.01 27.84 -10.92
CA THR A 261 -8.14 27.83 -9.74
C THR A 261 -8.24 26.55 -8.90
N LEU A 262 -9.39 25.85 -8.95
CA LEU A 262 -9.62 24.55 -8.30
C LEU A 262 -9.04 23.38 -9.11
N LYS A 263 -9.18 23.42 -10.43
CA LYS A 263 -8.66 22.41 -11.38
C LYS A 263 -7.12 22.31 -11.42
N VAL A 264 -6.41 23.20 -10.73
CA VAL A 264 -4.97 23.08 -10.45
C VAL A 264 -4.68 21.95 -9.43
N LYS A 265 -5.70 21.30 -8.85
CA LYS A 265 -5.60 19.99 -8.19
C LYS A 265 -6.78 19.08 -8.53
N LYS A 266 -6.50 18.16 -9.46
CA LYS A 266 -7.12 16.84 -9.74
C LYS A 266 -8.49 16.78 -10.45
N SER A 267 -8.45 16.08 -11.60
CA SER A 267 -9.40 15.08 -12.10
C SER A 267 -10.90 15.34 -11.89
N ASN A 268 -11.59 15.70 -12.98
CA ASN A 268 -13.02 15.43 -13.12
C ASN A 268 -13.21 14.24 -14.06
N SER A 269 -13.76 13.15 -13.52
CA SER A 269 -14.73 12.36 -14.27
C SER A 269 -16.13 12.74 -13.79
N SER A 270 -17.06 12.84 -14.73
CA SER A 270 -18.50 12.63 -14.53
C SER A 270 -19.07 12.26 -15.91
N SER A 271 -20.06 11.39 -16.08
CA SER A 271 -20.81 10.50 -15.17
C SER A 271 -21.71 9.54 -15.97
N SER A 272 -22.31 8.59 -15.22
CA SER A 272 -23.40 7.61 -15.50
C SER A 272 -22.94 6.15 -15.80
N ASN A 273 -23.37 5.09 -15.10
CA ASN A 273 -24.30 4.90 -13.95
C ASN A 273 -24.05 3.51 -13.28
N MET A 274 -24.22 3.44 -11.94
CA MET A 274 -24.54 2.29 -11.02
C MET A 274 -23.80 0.94 -11.20
N SER A 275 -23.24 0.25 -10.19
CA SER A 275 -23.52 0.14 -8.73
C SER A 275 -22.35 -0.51 -7.92
N SER A 276 -22.40 -0.28 -6.59
CA SER A 276 -21.86 -1.07 -5.45
C SER A 276 -20.36 -1.03 -5.06
N VAL A 277 -20.05 -0.12 -4.12
CA VAL A 277 -19.34 -0.27 -2.82
C VAL A 277 -18.22 -1.32 -2.71
N LYS A 278 -16.99 -0.86 -2.41
CA LYS A 278 -16.23 -1.23 -1.20
C LYS A 278 -15.07 -0.24 -0.93
N ASN A 279 -14.79 -0.10 0.37
CA ASN A 279 -13.96 0.88 1.07
C ASN A 279 -12.46 0.79 0.73
N ASP A 280 -11.72 1.88 0.95
CA ASP A 280 -10.47 1.84 1.72
C ASP A 280 -10.17 3.21 2.36
N ASP A 281 -9.94 3.15 3.68
CA ASP A 281 -9.47 4.20 4.57
C ASP A 281 -7.93 4.28 4.55
N ASP A 282 -7.40 5.35 5.16
CA ASP A 282 -6.03 5.58 5.66
C ASP A 282 -4.94 6.04 4.67
N ASP A 283 -4.50 7.31 4.80
CA ASP A 283 -3.28 7.57 5.56
C ASP A 283 -3.19 9.05 6.00
N ILE A 284 -2.84 9.22 7.27
CA ILE A 284 -2.87 10.43 8.09
C ILE A 284 -1.44 10.60 8.64
N TYR A 285 -0.84 11.78 8.39
CA TYR A 285 0.47 12.29 8.87
C TYR A 285 1.73 12.05 8.03
N GLY A 286 2.31 13.16 7.53
CA GLY A 286 3.75 13.26 7.36
C GLY A 286 4.28 14.34 6.41
N MET A 287 4.19 15.63 6.78
CA MET A 287 5.36 16.53 6.93
C MET A 287 4.98 18.02 6.90
N SER A 288 5.37 18.70 7.98
CA SER A 288 5.48 20.16 8.15
C SER A 288 6.89 20.57 7.64
N TYR A 289 7.13 21.68 6.94
CA TYR A 289 7.26 23.03 7.51
C TYR A 289 7.64 24.11 6.45
N TYR A 290 7.29 25.36 6.81
CA TYR A 290 7.82 26.71 6.47
C TYR A 290 7.54 27.42 5.13
N VAL A 291 7.24 28.71 5.31
CA VAL A 291 6.86 29.80 4.39
C VAL A 291 7.92 30.90 4.50
N ASP A 292 8.29 31.55 3.40
CA ASP A 292 8.58 33.00 3.39
C ASP A 292 8.29 33.61 1.99
N ASN A 293 8.09 34.92 2.00
CA ASN A 293 7.28 35.81 1.20
C ASN A 293 7.86 36.27 -0.15
N ASN A 294 6.94 36.85 -0.92
CA ASN A 294 7.04 37.70 -2.11
C ASN A 294 7.02 37.01 -3.50
N ASN A 295 5.96 37.39 -4.25
CA ASN A 295 5.65 37.06 -5.65
C ASN A 295 5.50 35.58 -5.98
N VAL A 296 4.38 34.97 -5.60
CA VAL A 296 4.12 33.57 -5.95
C VAL A 296 3.34 33.48 -7.25
N ILE A 297 4.08 33.47 -8.38
CA ILE A 297 3.69 32.61 -9.49
C ILE A 297 3.54 31.21 -8.89
N ASN A 298 2.37 30.58 -9.03
CA ASN A 298 2.15 29.24 -8.51
C ASN A 298 3.30 28.32 -8.99
N PRO A 299 4.25 27.92 -8.12
CA PRO A 299 5.43 27.18 -8.54
C PRO A 299 5.02 25.83 -9.10
N PHE A 300 3.87 25.30 -8.65
CA PHE A 300 3.30 24.07 -9.14
C PHE A 300 2.79 24.17 -10.59
N LYS A 301 2.36 25.36 -11.06
CA LYS A 301 1.93 25.55 -12.47
C LYS A 301 3.13 25.65 -13.42
N ILE A 302 4.22 26.31 -13.01
CA ILE A 302 5.48 26.31 -13.77
C ILE A 302 6.07 24.89 -13.79
N VAL A 303 6.09 24.21 -12.64
CA VAL A 303 6.60 22.83 -12.55
C VAL A 303 5.75 21.88 -13.40
N GLU A 304 4.42 22.03 -13.42
CA GLU A 304 3.53 21.24 -14.29
C GLU A 304 3.75 21.54 -15.78
N GLU A 305 3.95 22.81 -16.19
CA GLU A 305 4.28 23.14 -17.59
C GLU A 305 5.67 22.65 -18.01
N GLU A 306 6.70 22.77 -17.15
CA GLU A 306 8.04 22.23 -17.41
C GLU A 306 8.01 20.69 -17.49
N GLU A 307 7.24 20.03 -16.63
CA GLU A 307 7.05 18.58 -16.64
C GLU A 307 6.27 18.13 -17.89
N LEU A 308 5.20 18.82 -18.28
CA LEU A 308 4.47 18.56 -19.53
C LEU A 308 5.35 18.81 -20.76
N LYS A 309 6.21 19.84 -20.73
CA LYS A 309 7.19 20.09 -21.81
C LYS A 309 8.21 18.95 -21.90
N LEU A 310 8.70 18.46 -20.76
CA LEU A 310 9.55 17.27 -20.71
C LEU A 310 8.82 16.06 -21.31
N VAL A 311 7.61 15.75 -20.85
CA VAL A 311 6.82 14.60 -21.33
C VAL A 311 6.57 14.67 -22.85
N ARG A 312 6.20 15.85 -23.38
CA ARG A 312 6.05 16.05 -24.83
C ARG A 312 7.37 15.82 -25.59
N GLY A 313 8.48 16.30 -25.05
CA GLY A 313 9.81 16.05 -25.59
C GLY A 313 10.16 14.56 -25.61
N LEU A 314 9.88 13.84 -24.52
CA LEU A 314 10.11 12.39 -24.41
C LEU A 314 9.27 11.60 -25.42
N VAL A 315 7.99 11.95 -25.62
CA VAL A 315 7.15 11.34 -26.67
C VAL A 315 7.71 11.61 -28.07
N GLY A 316 8.33 12.77 -28.27
CA GLY A 316 9.06 13.11 -29.48
C GLY A 316 10.16 12.10 -29.82
N CYS A 317 10.83 11.53 -28.81
CA CYS A 317 11.90 10.54 -28.96
C CYS A 317 11.41 9.14 -29.36
N LEU A 318 10.14 8.81 -29.12
CA LEU A 318 9.60 7.47 -29.37
C LEU A 318 9.59 7.11 -30.86
N SER A 319 9.87 5.85 -31.16
CA SER A 319 10.04 5.31 -32.50
C SER A 319 8.71 5.19 -33.28
N VAL A 320 8.80 5.07 -34.60
CA VAL A 320 7.62 4.89 -35.47
C VAL A 320 7.04 3.48 -35.28
N GLU A 321 7.89 2.49 -34.99
CA GLU A 321 7.50 1.10 -34.75
C GLU A 321 6.53 1.00 -33.57
N ARG A 322 6.77 1.75 -32.48
CA ARG A 322 5.85 1.81 -31.33
C ARG A 322 4.48 2.41 -31.66
N ALA A 323 4.40 3.28 -32.66
CA ALA A 323 3.13 3.83 -33.14
C ALA A 323 2.41 2.86 -34.09
N SER A 324 3.16 1.98 -34.77
CA SER A 324 2.62 0.98 -35.69
C SER A 324 2.09 -0.29 -34.99
N ASP A 325 2.74 -0.71 -33.90
CA ASP A 325 2.31 -1.86 -33.11
C ASP A 325 1.17 -1.46 -32.16
N TYR A 326 -0.01 -2.07 -32.34
CA TYR A 326 -1.21 -1.72 -31.57
C TYR A 326 -1.03 -1.87 -30.05
N GLY A 327 -0.27 -2.89 -29.61
CA GLY A 327 0.01 -3.09 -28.19
C GLY A 327 0.87 -1.98 -27.61
N SER A 328 1.97 -1.64 -28.28
CA SER A 328 2.89 -0.56 -27.91
C SER A 328 2.21 0.80 -27.94
N TRP A 329 1.41 1.05 -28.96
CA TRP A 329 0.63 2.26 -29.12
C TRP A 329 -0.35 2.46 -27.96
N LEU A 330 -1.07 1.40 -27.57
CA LEU A 330 -2.00 1.42 -26.44
C LEU A 330 -1.27 1.64 -25.10
N ARG A 331 -0.08 1.05 -24.91
CA ARG A 331 0.76 1.23 -23.71
C ARG A 331 1.31 2.65 -23.57
N VAL A 332 1.70 3.29 -24.67
CA VAL A 332 2.10 4.71 -24.67
C VAL A 332 0.90 5.58 -24.29
N GLY A 333 -0.28 5.29 -24.87
CA GLY A 333 -1.52 5.98 -24.52
C GLY A 333 -1.88 5.86 -23.04
N ALA A 334 -1.86 4.65 -22.49
CA ALA A 334 -2.14 4.40 -21.07
C ALA A 334 -1.12 5.09 -20.15
N GLY A 335 0.17 5.07 -20.49
CA GLY A 335 1.20 5.76 -19.72
C GLY A 335 1.02 7.28 -19.70
N LEU A 336 0.71 7.88 -20.85
CA LEU A 336 0.43 9.32 -20.92
C LEU A 336 -0.85 9.67 -20.16
N HIS A 337 -1.88 8.83 -20.22
CA HIS A 337 -3.11 9.00 -19.45
C HIS A 337 -2.85 8.97 -17.94
N ASN A 338 -1.99 8.07 -17.47
CA ASN A 338 -1.59 7.98 -16.06
C ASN A 338 -0.74 9.18 -15.60
N ILE A 339 0.14 9.69 -16.48
CA ILE A 339 0.98 10.87 -16.18
C ILE A 339 0.11 12.12 -16.06
N ASN A 340 -0.69 12.42 -17.10
CA ASN A 340 -1.62 13.55 -17.08
C ASN A 340 -2.75 13.33 -18.11
N ARG A 341 -3.87 12.79 -17.61
CA ARG A 341 -5.10 12.52 -18.37
C ARG A 341 -5.62 13.72 -19.15
N ASP A 342 -5.51 14.92 -18.57
CA ASP A 342 -6.20 16.10 -19.06
C ASP A 342 -5.38 16.84 -20.14
N ALA A 343 -4.05 16.71 -20.14
CA ALA A 343 -3.15 17.51 -20.98
C ALA A 343 -2.39 16.72 -22.08
N LEU A 344 -2.38 15.39 -22.05
CA LEU A 344 -1.51 14.58 -22.91
C LEU A 344 -2.22 13.80 -24.03
N LEU A 345 -3.55 13.91 -24.16
CA LEU A 345 -4.29 13.28 -25.26
C LEU A 345 -3.82 13.80 -26.62
N GLU A 346 -3.60 15.10 -26.77
CA GLU A 346 -3.10 15.69 -28.01
C GLU A 346 -1.69 15.17 -28.34
N THR A 347 -0.82 15.10 -27.34
CA THR A 347 0.51 14.49 -27.47
C THR A 347 0.44 13.04 -27.99
N TRP A 348 -0.51 12.23 -27.49
CA TRP A 348 -0.70 10.86 -27.98
C TRP A 348 -1.25 10.83 -29.41
N GLN A 349 -2.13 11.75 -29.78
CA GLN A 349 -2.61 11.89 -31.15
C GLN A 349 -1.48 12.24 -32.12
N GLU A 350 -0.62 13.19 -31.75
CA GLU A 350 0.57 13.55 -32.52
C GLU A 350 1.52 12.38 -32.71
N PHE A 351 1.79 11.63 -31.63
CA PHE A 351 2.55 10.39 -31.71
C PHE A 351 1.93 9.37 -32.67
N SER A 352 0.61 9.20 -32.60
CA SER A 352 -0.13 8.24 -33.45
C SER A 352 -0.03 8.58 -34.94
N MET A 353 0.05 9.87 -35.28
CA MET A 353 0.20 10.33 -36.65
C MET A 353 1.59 10.07 -37.25
N LYS A 354 2.58 9.60 -36.46
CA LYS A 354 3.87 9.13 -36.98
C LYS A 354 3.73 7.90 -37.88
N TYR A 355 2.66 7.11 -37.75
CA TYR A 355 2.40 5.94 -38.60
C TYR A 355 1.35 6.24 -39.68
N PRO A 356 1.64 6.02 -40.98
CA PRO A 356 0.79 6.47 -42.10
C PRO A 356 -0.66 5.95 -42.09
N SER A 357 -0.94 4.75 -41.59
CA SER A 357 -2.31 4.22 -41.55
C SER A 357 -3.21 4.95 -40.54
N TYR A 358 -2.61 5.74 -39.66
CA TYR A 358 -3.26 6.54 -38.64
C TYR A 358 -3.25 8.04 -39.02
N ALA A 359 -2.69 8.43 -40.18
CA ALA A 359 -2.51 9.82 -40.56
C ALA A 359 -3.77 10.48 -41.21
N ASP A 360 -4.75 9.69 -41.67
CA ASP A 360 -5.94 10.17 -42.40
C ASP A 360 -7.06 10.76 -41.52
N GLY A 361 -6.80 10.97 -40.22
CA GLY A 361 -7.75 11.52 -39.25
C GLY A 361 -8.53 10.46 -38.46
N THR A 362 -8.42 9.17 -38.81
CA THR A 362 -8.96 8.05 -38.02
C THR A 362 -8.31 7.95 -36.65
N SER A 363 -7.00 8.20 -36.54
CA SER A 363 -6.24 8.15 -35.29
C SER A 363 -6.74 9.10 -34.21
N LYS A 364 -7.12 10.34 -34.55
CA LYS A 364 -7.63 11.29 -33.55
C LYS A 364 -8.94 10.80 -32.93
N ARG A 365 -9.77 10.11 -33.72
CA ARG A 365 -11.03 9.50 -33.26
C ARG A 365 -10.75 8.25 -32.42
N ASP A 366 -9.85 7.38 -32.88
CA ASP A 366 -9.48 6.14 -32.19
C ASP A 366 -8.76 6.41 -30.86
N CYS A 367 -7.83 7.37 -30.83
CA CYS A 367 -7.21 7.87 -29.60
C CYS A 367 -8.27 8.39 -28.63
N LYS A 368 -9.21 9.24 -29.06
CA LYS A 368 -10.27 9.76 -28.17
C LYS A 368 -11.15 8.65 -27.58
N TYR A 369 -11.49 7.65 -28.39
CA TYR A 369 -12.29 6.51 -27.94
C TYR A 369 -11.51 5.63 -26.94
N LYS A 370 -10.26 5.29 -27.27
CA LYS A 370 -9.40 4.46 -26.42
C LYS A 370 -8.93 5.18 -25.16
N TRP A 371 -8.71 6.49 -25.20
CA TRP A 371 -8.32 7.30 -24.03
C TRP A 371 -9.33 7.18 -22.90
N LYS A 372 -10.63 7.20 -23.23
CA LYS A 372 -11.72 6.98 -22.24
C LYS A 372 -11.74 5.55 -21.69
N SER A 373 -11.24 4.57 -22.44
CA SER A 373 -11.16 3.19 -21.94
C SER A 373 -10.06 2.99 -20.90
N PHE A 374 -9.07 3.90 -20.83
CA PHE A 374 -8.02 3.85 -19.81
C PHE A 374 -8.50 4.22 -18.40
N ASP A 375 -9.66 4.89 -18.26
CA ASP A 375 -10.25 5.21 -16.97
C ASP A 375 -10.55 3.96 -16.10
N ASN A 376 -10.77 2.81 -16.75
CA ASN A 376 -11.05 1.52 -16.11
C ASN A 376 -9.95 0.47 -16.37
N TYR A 377 -8.83 0.88 -16.94
CA TYR A 377 -7.75 -0.03 -17.31
C TYR A 377 -6.83 -0.26 -16.11
N GLU A 378 -6.96 -1.42 -15.45
CA GLU A 378 -6.03 -1.87 -14.41
C GLU A 378 -4.61 -2.17 -14.95
N GLY A 379 -4.41 -2.13 -16.27
CA GLY A 379 -3.16 -2.47 -16.93
C GLY A 379 -2.09 -1.39 -16.77
N ALA A 380 -1.09 -1.74 -15.97
CA ALA A 380 0.19 -1.07 -15.77
C ALA A 380 0.18 0.35 -15.16
N LYS A 381 0.73 0.44 -13.94
CA LYS A 381 1.16 1.67 -13.24
C LYS A 381 2.33 2.36 -13.97
N ARG A 382 2.17 2.73 -15.23
CA ARG A 382 3.24 3.39 -16.03
C ARG A 382 3.25 4.89 -15.72
N GLY A 383 4.40 5.41 -15.31
CA GLY A 383 4.62 6.84 -15.08
C GLY A 383 5.70 7.44 -15.98
N ILE A 384 6.14 8.66 -15.65
CA ILE A 384 7.17 9.39 -16.39
C ILE A 384 8.51 8.64 -16.46
N ALA A 385 8.82 7.83 -15.44
CA ALA A 385 10.06 7.05 -15.38
C ALA A 385 10.10 5.97 -16.47
N SER A 386 8.99 5.25 -16.67
CA SER A 386 8.83 4.30 -17.77
C SER A 386 8.99 4.99 -19.14
N LEU A 387 8.38 6.17 -19.31
CA LEU A 387 8.47 6.93 -20.56
C LEU A 387 9.90 7.43 -20.85
N LYS A 388 10.65 7.88 -19.84
CA LYS A 388 12.06 8.27 -19.98
C LYS A 388 12.91 7.12 -20.52
N ARG A 389 12.72 5.91 -19.97
CA ARG A 389 13.43 4.70 -20.40
C ARG A 389 13.11 4.34 -21.85
N GLU A 390 11.85 4.39 -22.25
CA GLU A 390 11.44 4.15 -23.64
C GLU A 390 12.06 5.18 -24.60
N ALA A 391 11.99 6.46 -24.24
CA ALA A 391 12.59 7.56 -25.02
C ALA A 391 14.11 7.40 -25.18
N GLU A 392 14.81 6.97 -24.12
CA GLU A 392 16.24 6.70 -24.14
C GLU A 392 16.60 5.53 -25.06
N MET A 393 15.84 4.43 -25.01
CA MET A 393 16.08 3.27 -25.88
C MET A 393 15.82 3.58 -27.36
N ASP A 394 14.74 4.31 -27.65
CA ASP A 394 14.32 4.58 -29.03
C ASP A 394 15.18 5.66 -29.70
N ASN A 395 15.58 6.71 -28.97
CA ASN A 395 16.41 7.78 -29.49
C ASN A 395 17.31 8.43 -28.41
N PRO A 396 18.47 7.81 -28.11
CA PRO A 396 19.37 8.27 -27.04
C PRO A 396 19.85 9.72 -27.23
N THR A 397 20.07 10.13 -28.49
CA THR A 397 20.60 11.46 -28.81
C THR A 397 19.56 12.55 -28.58
N MET A 398 18.31 12.33 -29.03
CA MET A 398 17.23 13.29 -28.80
C MET A 398 16.81 13.30 -27.33
N TYR A 399 16.79 12.14 -26.67
CA TYR A 399 16.52 12.02 -25.24
C TYR A 399 17.48 12.88 -24.41
N ARG A 400 18.80 12.79 -24.67
CA ARG A 400 19.81 13.62 -23.99
C ARG A 400 19.52 15.11 -24.17
N LYS A 401 19.15 15.55 -25.37
CA LYS A 401 18.80 16.96 -25.63
C LYS A 401 17.58 17.41 -24.83
N VAL A 402 16.51 16.60 -24.82
CA VAL A 402 15.28 16.89 -24.08
C VAL A 402 15.54 16.96 -22.58
N MET A 403 16.31 16.01 -22.03
CA MET A 403 16.69 16.00 -20.62
C MET A 403 17.55 17.22 -20.26
N ASN A 404 18.57 17.56 -21.07
CA ASN A 404 19.44 18.71 -20.81
C ASN A 404 18.68 20.05 -20.87
N GLU A 405 17.70 20.18 -21.77
CA GLU A 405 16.81 21.35 -21.86
C GLU A 405 15.89 21.43 -20.64
N SER A 406 15.36 20.31 -20.14
CA SER A 406 14.53 20.29 -18.92
C SER A 406 15.28 20.75 -17.67
N LEU A 407 16.61 20.59 -17.65
CA LEU A 407 17.48 20.98 -16.53
C LEU A 407 18.00 22.42 -16.66
N LYS A 408 17.75 23.09 -17.78
CA LYS A 408 18.29 24.42 -18.08
C LYS A 408 18.08 25.43 -16.96
N THR A 409 16.84 25.55 -16.50
CA THR A 409 16.46 26.53 -15.46
C THR A 409 17.16 26.25 -14.14
N HIS A 410 17.40 24.98 -13.81
CA HIS A 410 18.13 24.57 -12.62
C HIS A 410 19.63 24.84 -12.74
N VAL A 411 20.24 24.55 -13.89
CA VAL A 411 21.64 24.88 -14.19
C VAL A 411 21.85 26.38 -14.11
N GLU A 412 21.02 27.19 -14.78
CA GLU A 412 21.12 28.65 -14.77
C GLU A 412 21.04 29.23 -13.35
N LYS A 413 20.11 28.73 -12.51
CA LYS A 413 20.01 29.12 -11.10
C LYS A 413 21.29 28.81 -10.33
N SER A 414 21.84 27.61 -10.49
CA SER A 414 23.09 27.23 -9.81
C SER A 414 24.26 28.12 -10.23
N VAL A 415 24.38 28.46 -11.52
CA VAL A 415 25.46 29.29 -12.05
C VAL A 415 25.33 30.75 -11.60
N ARG A 416 24.11 31.28 -11.52
CA ARG A 416 23.85 32.65 -11.02
C ARG A 416 24.21 32.81 -9.55
N SER A 417 23.92 31.80 -8.74
CA SER A 417 24.28 31.76 -7.31
C SER A 417 25.77 31.53 -7.06
N GLY A 418 26.50 30.98 -8.04
CA GLY A 418 27.96 30.89 -8.02
C GLY A 418 28.51 29.62 -7.37
N ALA A 419 29.78 29.65 -6.97
CA ALA A 419 30.51 28.45 -6.55
C ALA A 419 30.00 27.85 -5.23
N ASP A 420 29.29 28.61 -4.39
CA ASP A 420 28.79 28.14 -3.09
C ASP A 420 27.33 27.63 -3.16
N ALA A 421 26.82 27.45 -4.38
CA ALA A 421 25.44 27.02 -4.66
C ALA A 421 25.23 25.50 -4.56
N ASP A 422 25.87 24.83 -3.60
CA ASP A 422 25.96 23.36 -3.49
C ASP A 422 24.60 22.69 -3.46
N TYR A 423 23.63 23.31 -2.79
CA TYR A 423 22.24 22.84 -2.75
C TYR A 423 21.55 22.93 -4.11
N LEU A 424 21.82 23.97 -4.91
CA LEU A 424 21.24 24.12 -6.25
C LEU A 424 21.88 23.14 -7.25
N VAL A 425 23.17 22.87 -7.11
CA VAL A 425 23.84 21.79 -7.86
C VAL A 425 23.23 20.44 -7.48
N ALA A 426 23.02 20.17 -6.18
CA ALA A 426 22.30 18.99 -5.73
C ALA A 426 20.89 18.90 -6.34
N LYS A 427 20.17 20.02 -6.46
CA LYS A 427 18.85 20.04 -7.13
C LYS A 427 18.93 19.67 -8.61
N VAL A 428 19.96 20.09 -9.35
CA VAL A 428 20.19 19.63 -10.74
C VAL A 428 20.37 18.12 -10.79
N VAL A 429 21.18 17.56 -9.89
CA VAL A 429 21.40 16.11 -9.80
C VAL A 429 20.10 15.37 -9.46
N TYR A 430 19.34 15.89 -8.48
CA TYR A 430 18.06 15.32 -8.09
C TYR A 430 17.07 15.29 -9.27
N GLU A 431 16.84 16.41 -9.96
CA GLU A 431 15.90 16.45 -11.08
C GLU A 431 16.31 15.52 -12.23
N ARG A 432 17.63 15.34 -12.45
CA ARG A 432 18.15 14.42 -13.46
C ARG A 432 17.89 12.95 -13.13
N TYR A 433 17.92 12.58 -11.85
CA TYR A 433 17.99 11.18 -11.40
C TYR A 433 16.88 10.75 -10.41
N LYS A 434 15.89 11.61 -10.10
CA LYS A 434 14.78 11.37 -9.15
C LYS A 434 13.98 10.07 -9.38
N ASP A 435 14.05 9.55 -10.61
CA ASP A 435 13.37 8.32 -11.03
C ASP A 435 14.28 7.08 -11.03
N GLU A 436 15.61 7.27 -10.96
CA GLU A 436 16.63 6.21 -11.00
C GLU A 436 17.17 5.87 -9.61
N PHE A 437 17.03 6.75 -8.62
CA PHE A 437 17.60 6.56 -7.28
C PHE A 437 16.57 6.75 -6.17
N ILE A 438 16.76 6.02 -5.07
CA ILE A 438 16.02 6.18 -3.81
C ILE A 438 17.01 6.13 -2.65
N SER A 439 16.81 6.99 -1.67
CA SER A 439 17.50 6.92 -0.38
C SER A 439 16.56 6.36 0.71
N VAL A 440 17.13 5.59 1.64
CA VAL A 440 16.41 4.92 2.74
C VAL A 440 17.02 5.27 4.09
N ASN A 441 16.18 5.76 5.01
CA ASN A 441 16.49 6.08 6.41
C ASN A 441 17.80 6.87 6.63
N VAL A 442 18.08 7.24 7.89
CA VAL A 442 19.22 8.12 8.24
C VAL A 442 20.57 7.36 8.26
N LYS A 443 20.75 6.30 7.44
CA LYS A 443 21.94 5.40 7.48
C LYS A 443 22.59 5.13 6.11
N ASP A 444 22.66 6.13 5.23
CA ASP A 444 23.41 6.05 3.95
C ASP A 444 23.09 4.84 3.06
N GLU A 445 21.85 4.34 3.14
CA GLU A 445 21.38 3.25 2.30
C GLU A 445 20.66 3.81 1.07
N TRP A 446 21.06 3.33 -0.10
CA TRP A 446 20.56 3.80 -1.38
C TRP A 446 20.22 2.62 -2.30
N PHE A 447 19.25 2.85 -3.17
CA PHE A 447 18.86 1.94 -4.24
C PHE A 447 18.95 2.66 -5.58
N HIS A 448 19.41 1.94 -6.59
CA HIS A 448 19.52 2.37 -7.98
C HIS A 448 18.66 1.45 -8.84
N PHE A 449 17.85 2.02 -9.71
CA PHE A 449 17.12 1.24 -10.70
C PHE A 449 18.05 0.95 -11.87
N ASN A 450 18.52 -0.29 -12.00
CA ASN A 450 19.48 -0.69 -13.04
C ASN A 450 18.85 -0.90 -14.43
N GLY A 451 17.59 -0.52 -14.57
CA GLY A 451 16.79 -0.72 -15.76
C GLY A 451 15.83 -1.91 -15.68
N GLN A 452 16.12 -2.90 -14.86
CA GLN A 452 15.21 -4.04 -14.66
C GLN A 452 14.63 -4.07 -13.26
N ARG A 453 15.44 -3.75 -12.26
CA ARG A 453 15.06 -3.81 -10.85
C ARG A 453 15.84 -2.80 -10.02
N TRP A 454 15.40 -2.60 -8.78
CA TRP A 454 16.11 -1.82 -7.79
C TRP A 454 17.24 -2.63 -7.17
N GLU A 455 18.47 -2.17 -7.33
CA GLU A 455 19.66 -2.76 -6.72
C GLU A 455 20.19 -1.87 -5.61
N ARG A 456 20.68 -2.49 -4.54
CA ARG A 456 21.28 -1.76 -3.42
C ARG A 456 22.64 -1.18 -3.86
N THR A 457 22.83 0.12 -3.67
CA THR A 457 24.11 0.80 -3.87
C THR A 457 24.59 1.41 -2.56
N LEU A 458 25.67 0.89 -1.98
CA LEU A 458 26.21 1.44 -0.72
C LEU A 458 26.68 2.89 -0.94
N GLU A 459 26.30 3.78 -0.03
CA GLU A 459 26.67 5.21 -0.03
C GLU A 459 26.38 5.95 -1.36
N GLY A 460 25.47 5.42 -2.19
CA GLY A 460 25.16 6.01 -3.48
C GLY A 460 26.35 6.07 -4.46
N THR A 461 27.29 5.13 -4.42
CA THR A 461 28.48 5.11 -5.29
C THR A 461 28.16 5.26 -6.78
N ILE A 462 27.09 4.62 -7.27
CA ILE A 462 26.67 4.76 -8.67
C ILE A 462 26.29 6.23 -8.98
N LEU A 463 25.55 6.88 -8.07
CA LEU A 463 25.20 8.29 -8.22
C LEU A 463 26.43 9.20 -8.19
N LYS A 464 27.41 8.94 -7.31
CA LYS A 464 28.68 9.67 -7.27
C LYS A 464 29.41 9.59 -8.62
N ASN A 465 29.48 8.41 -9.24
CA ASN A 465 30.08 8.24 -10.57
C ASN A 465 29.29 8.99 -11.65
N LYS A 466 27.95 8.96 -11.60
CA LYS A 466 27.10 9.72 -12.51
C LYS A 466 27.27 11.24 -12.35
N ILE A 467 27.51 11.72 -11.13
CA ILE A 467 27.84 13.14 -10.88
C ILE A 467 29.18 13.52 -11.53
N HIS A 468 30.22 12.72 -11.30
CA HIS A 468 31.55 12.97 -11.86
C HIS A 468 31.60 12.95 -13.40
N ASN A 469 30.75 12.15 -14.03
CA ASN A 469 30.77 11.98 -15.49
C ASN A 469 29.65 12.75 -16.19
N GLU A 470 28.39 12.41 -15.91
CA GLU A 470 27.25 12.92 -16.65
C GLU A 470 26.89 14.36 -16.24
N ILE A 471 26.88 14.67 -14.94
CA ILE A 471 26.57 16.03 -14.47
C ILE A 471 27.71 16.99 -14.80
N TYR A 472 28.96 16.54 -14.67
CA TYR A 472 30.10 17.30 -15.19
C TYR A 472 29.93 17.68 -16.66
N ASN A 473 29.57 16.71 -17.51
CA ASN A 473 29.35 16.94 -18.94
C ASN A 473 28.17 17.87 -19.22
N LEU A 474 27.09 17.80 -18.44
CA LEU A 474 25.97 18.74 -18.52
C LEU A 474 26.45 20.19 -18.30
N TYR A 475 27.21 20.44 -17.24
CA TYR A 475 27.76 21.77 -16.96
C TYR A 475 28.76 22.22 -18.04
N TYR A 476 29.54 21.30 -18.61
CA TYR A 476 30.44 21.58 -19.72
C TYR A 476 29.69 22.03 -20.99
N GLU A 477 28.56 21.41 -21.33
CA GLU A 477 27.75 21.83 -22.49
C GLU A 477 27.21 23.27 -22.32
N TYR A 478 26.78 23.64 -21.12
CA TYR A 478 26.34 25.02 -20.82
C TYR A 478 27.49 26.03 -20.76
N GLN A 479 28.73 25.59 -20.55
CA GLN A 479 29.90 26.46 -20.57
C GLN A 479 30.06 27.13 -21.93
N SER A 480 29.91 26.36 -23.02
CA SER A 480 29.95 26.90 -24.39
C SER A 480 28.88 27.96 -24.62
N TYR A 481 27.65 27.72 -24.16
CA TYR A 481 26.57 28.71 -24.24
C TYR A 481 26.92 30.04 -23.55
N TYR A 482 27.47 29.99 -22.34
CA TYR A 482 27.88 31.20 -21.62
C TYR A 482 29.09 31.88 -22.25
N HIS A 483 29.97 31.12 -22.91
CA HIS A 483 31.07 31.67 -23.67
C HIS A 483 30.57 32.51 -24.84
N ASP A 484 29.65 31.97 -25.65
CA ASP A 484 29.09 32.68 -26.80
C ASP A 484 28.32 33.93 -26.36
N LYS A 485 27.49 33.83 -25.31
CA LYS A 485 26.75 34.97 -24.75
C LYS A 485 27.66 36.06 -24.19
N LYS A 486 28.81 35.68 -23.61
CA LYS A 486 29.85 36.64 -23.20
C LYS A 486 30.39 37.41 -24.41
N GLN A 487 30.67 36.74 -25.52
CA GLN A 487 31.17 37.42 -26.73
C GLN A 487 30.12 38.36 -27.33
N GLU A 488 28.85 37.93 -27.39
CA GLU A 488 27.74 38.77 -27.85
C GLU A 488 27.56 40.02 -26.98
N GLU A 489 27.65 39.87 -25.64
CA GLU A 489 27.56 40.99 -24.69
C GLU A 489 28.71 41.98 -24.88
N ILE A 490 29.95 41.49 -25.00
CA ILE A 490 31.14 42.33 -25.26
C ILE A 490 30.96 43.11 -26.56
N GLN A 491 30.53 42.43 -27.64
CA GLN A 491 30.32 43.07 -28.94
C GLN A 491 29.22 44.14 -28.88
N ARG A 492 28.12 43.89 -28.16
CA ARG A 492 27.04 44.87 -27.97
C ARG A 492 27.53 46.10 -27.21
N MET A 493 28.21 45.92 -26.06
CA MET A 493 28.73 47.02 -25.26
C MET A 493 29.71 47.89 -26.07
N GLN A 494 30.56 47.26 -26.89
CA GLN A 494 31.48 47.98 -27.77
C GLN A 494 30.75 48.81 -28.85
N LEU A 495 29.64 48.32 -29.39
CA LEU A 495 28.81 49.05 -30.35
C LEU A 495 28.07 50.22 -29.70
N ASP A 496 27.62 50.05 -28.45
CA ASP A 496 26.90 51.07 -27.68
C ASP A 496 27.85 52.12 -27.04
N GLY A 497 29.18 51.95 -27.17
CA GLY A 497 30.19 52.85 -26.63
C GLY A 497 30.46 52.67 -25.13
N GLU A 498 30.04 51.55 -24.54
CA GLU A 498 30.26 51.17 -23.15
C GLU A 498 31.59 50.42 -22.97
N ASP A 499 32.16 50.42 -21.75
CA ASP A 499 33.42 49.70 -21.43
C ASP A 499 33.15 48.22 -21.08
N PRO A 500 33.60 47.24 -21.89
CA PRO A 500 33.36 45.82 -21.64
C PRO A 500 34.35 45.18 -20.65
N SER A 501 35.28 45.94 -20.06
CA SER A 501 36.39 45.39 -19.24
C SER A 501 35.94 44.49 -18.09
N GLU A 502 34.87 44.87 -17.37
CA GLU A 502 34.36 44.04 -16.27
C GLU A 502 33.76 42.70 -16.74
N VAL A 503 33.12 42.67 -17.91
CA VAL A 503 32.58 41.44 -18.52
C VAL A 503 33.74 40.57 -19.03
N MET A 504 34.76 41.17 -19.65
CA MET A 504 35.96 40.45 -20.11
C MET A 504 36.69 39.77 -18.95
N GLU A 505 36.88 40.48 -17.83
CA GLU A 505 37.54 39.99 -16.61
C GLU A 505 36.67 39.01 -15.79
N GLY A 506 35.41 38.83 -16.17
CA GLY A 506 34.47 37.92 -15.50
C GLY A 506 33.97 38.44 -14.15
N LYS A 507 33.89 39.76 -13.98
CA LYS A 507 33.36 40.43 -12.79
C LYS A 507 31.86 40.70 -12.87
N SER A 508 31.33 40.91 -14.07
CA SER A 508 29.91 41.19 -14.33
C SER A 508 29.35 40.41 -15.53
N GLY A 509 28.04 40.54 -15.77
CA GLY A 509 27.37 39.98 -16.95
C GLY A 509 27.54 38.47 -17.15
N TYR A 510 27.59 38.05 -18.41
CA TYR A 510 27.88 36.68 -18.83
C TYR A 510 29.34 36.28 -18.56
N GLY A 511 30.25 37.24 -18.40
CA GLY A 511 31.61 37.01 -17.93
C GLY A 511 31.66 36.33 -16.55
N LYS A 512 30.87 36.84 -15.59
CA LYS A 512 30.75 36.27 -14.24
C LYS A 512 30.11 34.89 -14.27
N LEU A 513 29.06 34.70 -15.08
CA LEU A 513 28.37 33.41 -15.22
C LEU A 513 29.31 32.34 -15.80
N LEU A 514 30.12 32.67 -16.80
CA LEU A 514 31.13 31.78 -17.35
C LEU A 514 32.18 31.37 -16.30
N LYS A 515 32.62 32.30 -15.45
CA LYS A 515 33.55 31.98 -14.35
C LYS A 515 32.92 31.05 -13.31
N ASN A 516 31.65 31.29 -12.97
CA ASN A 516 30.91 30.47 -12.02
C ASN A 516 30.71 29.03 -12.51
N ILE A 517 30.31 28.83 -13.77
CA ILE A 517 30.08 27.48 -14.31
C ILE A 517 31.37 26.66 -14.37
N MET A 518 32.48 27.29 -14.77
CA MET A 518 33.81 26.65 -14.76
C MET A 518 34.24 26.26 -13.34
N SER A 519 33.93 27.09 -12.34
CA SER A 519 34.21 26.78 -10.94
C SER A 519 33.41 25.57 -10.44
N ILE A 520 32.11 25.51 -10.74
CA ILE A 520 31.26 24.36 -10.39
C ILE A 520 31.79 23.09 -11.05
N GLN A 521 32.11 23.14 -12.35
CA GLN A 521 32.67 22.02 -13.10
C GLN A 521 33.95 21.46 -12.45
N MET A 522 34.86 22.32 -12.00
CA MET A 522 36.06 21.90 -11.29
C MET A 522 35.76 21.29 -9.92
N LYS A 523 34.78 21.82 -9.18
CA LYS A 523 34.33 21.25 -7.90
C LYS A 523 33.68 19.88 -8.07
N LEU A 524 32.92 19.65 -9.14
CA LEU A 524 32.31 18.36 -9.46
C LEU A 524 33.31 17.22 -9.65
N LEU A 525 34.59 17.51 -9.91
CA LEU A 525 35.66 16.51 -9.96
C LEU A 525 36.27 16.19 -8.58
N GLN A 526 35.93 16.95 -7.54
CA GLN A 526 36.50 16.80 -6.19
C GLN A 526 35.62 15.86 -5.34
N GLY A 527 36.19 14.74 -4.89
CA GLY A 527 35.43 13.75 -4.10
C GLY A 527 34.85 14.29 -2.79
N GLY A 528 35.55 15.23 -2.13
CA GLY A 528 35.05 15.88 -0.92
C GLY A 528 33.81 16.75 -1.18
N TYR A 529 33.79 17.44 -2.32
CA TYR A 529 32.65 18.25 -2.76
C TYR A 529 31.44 17.39 -3.08
N VAL A 530 31.63 16.34 -3.90
CA VAL A 530 30.55 15.41 -4.26
C VAL A 530 30.00 14.70 -3.02
N SER A 531 30.84 14.38 -2.04
CA SER A 531 30.39 13.85 -0.75
C SER A 531 29.51 14.85 0.02
N GLY A 532 29.78 16.16 -0.10
CA GLY A 532 28.89 17.22 0.40
C GLY A 532 27.55 17.27 -0.33
N ILE A 533 27.57 17.21 -1.67
CA ILE A 533 26.34 17.13 -2.48
C ILE A 533 25.49 15.91 -2.10
N MET A 534 26.11 14.74 -1.92
CA MET A 534 25.42 13.51 -1.55
C MET A 534 24.66 13.62 -0.23
N LYS A 535 25.11 14.46 0.71
CA LYS A 535 24.38 14.74 1.97
C LYS A 535 23.06 15.44 1.69
N ASN A 536 23.07 16.48 0.85
CA ASN A 536 21.85 17.19 0.45
C ASN A 536 20.89 16.28 -0.34
N LEU A 537 21.46 15.47 -1.24
CA LEU A 537 20.69 14.55 -2.07
C LEU A 537 19.98 13.47 -1.25
N ARG A 538 20.57 13.04 -0.13
CA ARG A 538 19.97 12.02 0.73
C ARG A 538 18.54 12.37 1.12
N ASP A 539 18.33 13.61 1.56
CA ASP A 539 17.00 14.08 1.98
C ASP A 539 16.06 14.26 0.79
N MET A 540 16.57 14.71 -0.36
CA MET A 540 15.78 14.88 -1.58
C MET A 540 15.29 13.54 -2.16
N PHE A 541 16.13 12.50 -2.09
CA PHE A 541 15.83 11.15 -2.60
C PHE A 541 15.13 10.26 -1.56
N TYR A 542 14.91 10.74 -0.33
CA TYR A 542 14.30 9.95 0.72
C TYR A 542 12.85 9.62 0.40
N LYS A 543 12.51 8.33 0.42
CA LYS A 543 11.12 7.84 0.35
C LYS A 543 10.74 7.15 1.65
N LYS A 544 9.78 7.73 2.38
CA LYS A 544 9.23 7.15 3.62
C LYS A 544 8.68 5.74 3.34
N GLU A 545 8.99 4.80 4.23
CA GLU A 545 8.48 3.42 4.21
C GLU A 545 8.72 2.66 2.88
N ILE A 546 9.68 3.08 2.05
CA ILE A 546 9.95 2.40 0.78
C ILE A 546 10.37 0.94 0.97
N MET A 547 11.07 0.65 2.05
CA MET A 547 11.45 -0.71 2.39
C MET A 547 10.25 -1.61 2.52
N GLU A 548 9.08 -1.10 2.95
CA GLU A 548 7.83 -1.86 3.09
C GLU A 548 7.17 -2.16 1.75
N LYS A 549 7.51 -1.42 0.67
CA LYS A 549 6.95 -1.61 -0.67
C LYS A 549 7.72 -2.60 -1.53
N PHE A 550 9.04 -2.76 -1.29
CA PHE A 550 9.86 -3.67 -2.08
C PHE A 550 9.37 -5.12 -2.03
N ASP A 551 9.30 -5.75 -3.20
CA ASP A 551 8.93 -7.16 -3.43
C ASP A 551 7.55 -7.58 -2.86
N THR A 552 6.67 -6.60 -2.64
CA THR A 552 5.31 -6.85 -2.10
C THR A 552 4.32 -7.33 -3.13
N ASP A 553 4.47 -6.94 -4.40
CA ASP A 553 3.59 -7.41 -5.47
C ASP A 553 3.80 -8.91 -5.67
N THR A 554 2.77 -9.70 -5.36
CA THR A 554 2.79 -11.16 -5.40
C THR A 554 2.74 -11.71 -6.82
N SER A 555 2.42 -10.87 -7.82
CA SER A 555 2.23 -11.26 -9.22
C SER A 555 3.44 -10.98 -10.11
N LEU A 556 4.47 -10.32 -9.58
CA LEU A 556 5.67 -9.98 -10.35
C LEU A 556 6.86 -10.86 -9.97
N LEU A 557 7.56 -11.35 -11.00
CA LEU A 557 8.77 -12.14 -10.88
C LEU A 557 9.91 -11.46 -11.64
N GLY A 558 10.91 -10.96 -10.92
CA GLY A 558 12.09 -10.31 -11.51
C GLY A 558 13.06 -11.31 -12.12
N PHE A 559 13.46 -11.08 -13.36
CA PHE A 559 14.54 -11.77 -14.07
C PHE A 559 15.73 -10.80 -14.25
N ASP A 560 16.87 -11.30 -14.73
CA ASP A 560 18.03 -10.44 -14.96
C ASP A 560 17.88 -9.50 -16.16
N ASN A 561 16.99 -9.85 -17.11
CA ASN A 561 16.75 -9.07 -18.32
C ASN A 561 15.29 -8.61 -18.50
N GLY A 562 14.43 -8.78 -17.49
CA GLY A 562 13.04 -8.35 -17.55
C GLY A 562 12.24 -8.77 -16.32
N VAL A 563 10.92 -8.67 -16.42
CA VAL A 563 9.96 -9.04 -15.37
C VAL A 563 8.89 -9.90 -16.01
N TYR A 564 8.58 -11.04 -15.41
CA TYR A 564 7.41 -11.82 -15.79
C TYR A 564 6.20 -11.36 -14.96
N ASP A 565 5.14 -10.94 -15.65
CA ASP A 565 3.87 -10.55 -15.07
C ASP A 565 2.91 -11.76 -15.06
N LEU A 566 2.72 -12.34 -13.88
CA LEU A 566 1.91 -13.54 -13.69
C LEU A 566 0.42 -13.29 -13.94
N LYS A 567 -0.06 -12.05 -13.75
CA LYS A 567 -1.47 -11.67 -13.97
C LYS A 567 -1.76 -11.57 -15.47
N ASN A 568 -0.87 -10.90 -16.21
CA ASN A 568 -1.02 -10.69 -17.65
C ASN A 568 -0.45 -11.82 -18.51
N ASN A 569 0.28 -12.77 -17.91
CA ASN A 569 0.96 -13.87 -18.62
C ASN A 569 1.89 -13.36 -19.73
N GLU A 570 2.69 -12.33 -19.42
CA GLU A 570 3.65 -11.74 -20.35
C GLU A 570 5.02 -11.51 -19.70
N PHE A 571 6.07 -11.61 -20.49
CA PHE A 571 7.42 -11.17 -20.12
C PHE A 571 7.65 -9.77 -20.67
N ARG A 572 8.02 -8.83 -19.81
CA ARG A 572 8.10 -7.40 -20.12
C ARG A 572 9.34 -6.76 -19.53
N GLU A 573 9.61 -5.53 -19.94
CA GLU A 573 10.64 -4.70 -19.33
C GLU A 573 10.34 -4.45 -17.84
N GLY A 574 11.40 -4.39 -17.03
CA GLY A 574 11.28 -3.94 -15.65
C GLY A 574 11.01 -2.45 -15.56
N ARG A 575 10.27 -2.05 -14.51
CA ARG A 575 9.85 -0.66 -14.30
C ARG A 575 10.21 -0.19 -12.88
N PRO A 576 10.64 1.06 -12.69
CA PRO A 576 10.89 1.62 -11.34
C PRO A 576 9.68 1.49 -10.41
N GLU A 577 8.47 1.54 -10.97
CA GLU A 577 7.21 1.42 -10.25
C GLU A 577 6.87 -0.03 -9.81
N ASP A 578 7.59 -1.04 -10.30
CA ASP A 578 7.40 -2.44 -9.91
C ASP A 578 7.93 -2.71 -8.49
N TYR A 579 8.85 -1.88 -7.99
CA TYR A 579 9.51 -2.05 -6.68
C TYR A 579 10.07 -3.47 -6.46
N ILE A 580 10.60 -4.08 -7.51
CA ILE A 580 11.29 -5.36 -7.43
C ILE A 580 12.75 -5.11 -7.05
N THR A 581 13.25 -5.83 -6.05
CA THR A 581 14.69 -5.91 -5.75
C THR A 581 15.27 -7.29 -6.00
N MET A 582 14.41 -8.32 -5.99
CA MET A 582 14.79 -9.72 -6.14
C MET A 582 14.94 -10.13 -7.61
N SER A 583 15.74 -11.17 -7.86
CA SER A 583 15.90 -11.78 -9.18
C SER A 583 15.88 -13.30 -9.11
N THR A 584 15.29 -13.93 -10.12
CA THR A 584 15.48 -15.36 -10.41
C THR A 584 16.93 -15.70 -10.75
N ARG A 585 17.75 -14.70 -11.10
CA ARG A 585 19.11 -14.83 -11.64
C ARG A 585 19.16 -15.56 -12.97
N VAL A 586 18.03 -15.53 -13.68
CA VAL A 586 17.84 -16.11 -15.00
C VAL A 586 17.65 -14.97 -16.00
N SER A 587 18.31 -15.09 -17.16
CA SER A 587 17.99 -14.26 -18.32
C SER A 587 17.11 -15.06 -19.27
N MET A 588 15.89 -14.59 -19.52
CA MET A 588 14.99 -15.24 -20.48
C MET A 588 15.51 -15.02 -21.90
N PRO A 589 15.47 -16.01 -22.80
CA PRO A 589 15.97 -15.86 -24.17
C PRO A 589 14.97 -15.08 -25.04
N VAL A 590 14.78 -13.81 -24.68
CA VAL A 590 13.86 -12.84 -25.29
C VAL A 590 14.66 -11.58 -25.57
N LYS A 591 14.62 -11.11 -26.82
CA LYS A 591 15.32 -9.88 -27.20
C LYS A 591 14.55 -8.66 -26.68
N PRO A 592 15.25 -7.55 -26.35
CA PRO A 592 14.58 -6.32 -25.91
C PRO A 592 13.48 -5.83 -26.84
N GLU A 593 13.65 -5.99 -28.16
CA GLU A 593 12.70 -5.52 -29.17
C GLU A 593 11.43 -6.39 -29.24
N GLN A 594 11.47 -7.60 -28.66
CA GLN A 594 10.30 -8.49 -28.59
C GLN A 594 9.45 -8.20 -27.34
N MET A 595 9.95 -7.42 -26.38
CA MET A 595 9.24 -7.14 -25.14
C MET A 595 8.22 -5.99 -25.30
N PRO A 596 7.03 -6.11 -24.68
CA PRO A 596 6.53 -7.27 -23.96
C PRO A 596 6.06 -8.39 -24.89
N ILE A 597 6.31 -9.63 -24.49
CA ILE A 597 5.93 -10.84 -25.22
C ILE A 597 4.99 -11.69 -24.36
N SER A 598 3.87 -12.14 -24.95
CA SER A 598 2.96 -13.07 -24.27
C SER A 598 3.64 -14.42 -24.04
N LEU A 599 3.22 -15.16 -23.01
CA LEU A 599 3.74 -16.51 -22.73
C LEU A 599 3.68 -17.42 -23.96
N ASP A 600 2.58 -17.43 -24.71
CA ASP A 600 2.42 -18.33 -25.86
C ASP A 600 3.43 -18.00 -26.97
N ASN A 601 3.59 -16.72 -27.30
CA ASN A 601 4.58 -16.27 -28.29
C ASN A 601 6.02 -16.50 -27.80
N MET A 602 6.26 -16.35 -26.49
CA MET A 602 7.55 -16.61 -25.88
C MET A 602 7.92 -18.10 -25.99
N LEU A 603 6.99 -19.00 -25.66
CA LEU A 603 7.21 -20.45 -25.79
C LEU A 603 7.41 -20.86 -27.25
N GLU A 604 6.66 -20.29 -28.19
CA GLU A 604 6.86 -20.50 -29.62
C GLU A 604 8.28 -20.06 -30.05
N SER A 605 8.79 -18.95 -29.51
CA SER A 605 10.14 -18.47 -29.81
C SER A 605 11.25 -19.45 -29.36
N PHE A 606 10.99 -20.28 -28.34
CA PHE A 606 11.95 -21.29 -27.88
C PHE A 606 12.05 -22.47 -28.85
N HIS A 607 11.00 -22.74 -29.63
CA HIS A 607 11.02 -23.75 -30.69
C HIS A 607 11.74 -23.27 -31.95
N ASN A 608 11.72 -21.97 -32.23
CA ASN A 608 12.33 -21.32 -33.41
C ASN A 608 13.46 -20.36 -33.00
N ILE A 609 14.39 -20.84 -32.17
CA ILE A 609 15.37 -19.96 -31.52
C ILE A 609 16.42 -19.40 -32.47
N ASP A 610 16.71 -18.11 -32.34
CA ASP A 610 17.89 -17.49 -32.92
C ASP A 610 19.14 -17.89 -32.12
N VAL A 611 19.74 -19.03 -32.48
CA VAL A 611 20.97 -19.55 -31.86
C VAL A 611 22.19 -18.64 -31.98
N ASN A 612 22.16 -17.62 -32.86
CA ASN A 612 23.23 -16.63 -32.90
C ASN A 612 23.06 -15.59 -31.79
N ALA A 613 21.81 -15.22 -31.49
CA ALA A 613 21.49 -14.31 -30.39
C ALA A 613 21.53 -15.01 -29.01
N PHE A 614 21.15 -16.29 -28.95
CA PHE A 614 21.11 -17.11 -27.72
C PHE A 614 21.87 -18.44 -27.89
N PRO A 615 23.22 -18.43 -27.93
CA PRO A 615 24.02 -19.63 -28.15
C PRO A 615 23.79 -20.74 -27.12
N GLU A 616 23.46 -20.39 -25.87
CA GLU A 616 23.15 -21.29 -24.77
C GLU A 616 21.92 -22.16 -25.04
N MET A 617 21.01 -21.72 -25.92
CA MET A 617 19.79 -22.43 -26.30
C MET A 617 19.99 -23.43 -27.45
N ARG A 618 21.21 -23.59 -27.98
CA ARG A 618 21.52 -24.49 -29.12
C ARG A 618 21.01 -25.93 -28.92
N ASN A 619 21.04 -26.43 -27.68
CA ASN A 619 20.63 -27.79 -27.33
C ASN A 619 19.28 -27.83 -26.60
N TYR A 620 18.47 -26.77 -26.67
CA TYR A 620 17.24 -26.62 -25.90
C TYR A 620 16.32 -27.85 -25.98
N LYS A 621 16.03 -28.35 -27.20
CA LYS A 621 15.15 -29.52 -27.37
C LYS A 621 15.66 -30.75 -26.61
N ARG A 622 16.97 -31.03 -26.70
CA ARG A 622 17.58 -32.15 -25.98
C ARG A 622 17.48 -31.95 -24.46
N PHE A 623 17.73 -30.74 -23.98
CA PHE A 623 17.60 -30.42 -22.55
C PHE A 623 16.16 -30.55 -22.06
N TYR A 624 15.19 -30.14 -22.88
CA TYR A 624 13.78 -30.28 -22.62
C TYR A 624 13.36 -31.75 -22.55
N ASP A 625 13.79 -32.57 -23.51
CA ASP A 625 13.49 -34.01 -23.54
C ASP A 625 14.14 -34.75 -22.36
N ASP A 626 15.43 -34.50 -22.07
CA ASP A 626 16.16 -35.08 -20.93
C ASP A 626 15.52 -34.70 -19.58
N MET A 627 15.04 -33.46 -19.45
CA MET A 627 14.38 -32.97 -18.24
C MET A 627 13.00 -33.61 -18.06
N ASN A 628 12.20 -33.75 -19.13
CA ASN A 628 10.90 -34.40 -19.05
C ASN A 628 11.03 -35.88 -18.65
N ASP A 629 11.98 -36.60 -19.25
CA ASP A 629 12.30 -37.98 -18.84
C ASP A 629 12.66 -38.05 -17.35
N PHE A 630 13.44 -37.08 -16.85
CA PHE A 630 13.76 -36.97 -15.44
C PHE A 630 12.53 -36.74 -14.55
N ILE A 631 11.64 -35.81 -14.92
CA ILE A 631 10.40 -35.53 -14.17
C ILE A 631 9.49 -36.75 -14.17
N ASP A 632 9.33 -37.40 -15.32
CA ASP A 632 8.52 -38.61 -15.48
C ASP A 632 9.03 -39.76 -14.62
N LYS A 633 10.35 -39.90 -14.48
CA LYS A 633 10.96 -40.91 -13.59
C LYS A 633 10.78 -40.58 -12.12
N ILE A 634 10.88 -39.30 -11.73
CA ILE A 634 10.76 -38.90 -10.31
C ILE A 634 9.31 -39.01 -9.82
N VAL A 635 8.35 -38.59 -10.64
CA VAL A 635 6.92 -38.59 -10.30
C VAL A 635 6.16 -39.38 -11.38
N PRO A 636 6.22 -40.72 -11.37
CA PRO A 636 5.72 -41.56 -12.46
C PRO A 636 4.20 -41.61 -12.54
N ILE A 637 3.49 -41.35 -11.43
CA ILE A 637 2.02 -41.34 -11.42
C ILE A 637 1.53 -40.04 -12.06
N PRO A 638 0.79 -40.07 -13.19
CA PRO A 638 0.41 -38.87 -13.93
C PRO A 638 -0.37 -37.82 -13.11
N ALA A 639 -1.28 -38.28 -12.25
CA ALA A 639 -2.06 -37.39 -11.38
C ALA A 639 -1.17 -36.67 -10.35
N VAL A 640 -0.23 -37.39 -9.72
CA VAL A 640 0.73 -36.84 -8.77
C VAL A 640 1.73 -35.92 -9.48
N LYS A 641 2.14 -36.25 -10.71
CA LYS A 641 3.01 -35.41 -11.55
C LYS A 641 2.35 -34.06 -11.86
N ASN A 642 1.11 -34.07 -12.34
CA ASN A 642 0.37 -32.85 -12.63
C ASN A 642 0.19 -31.98 -11.37
N TYR A 643 -0.21 -32.60 -10.26
CA TYR A 643 -0.28 -31.93 -8.95
C TYR A 643 1.08 -31.33 -8.55
N THR A 644 2.19 -32.07 -8.71
CA THR A 644 3.53 -31.61 -8.34
C THR A 644 3.96 -30.42 -9.18
N LEU A 645 3.75 -30.47 -10.50
CA LEU A 645 4.04 -29.35 -11.41
C LEU A 645 3.17 -28.14 -11.12
N ARG A 646 1.87 -28.31 -10.87
CA ARG A 646 0.97 -27.22 -10.44
C ARG A 646 1.41 -26.61 -9.11
N PHE A 647 1.78 -27.44 -8.14
CA PHE A 647 2.31 -26.99 -6.86
C PHE A 647 3.60 -26.16 -7.02
N LEU A 648 4.56 -26.65 -7.81
CA LEU A 648 5.80 -25.90 -8.09
C LEU A 648 5.50 -24.59 -8.83
N SER A 649 4.53 -24.59 -9.74
CA SER A 649 4.12 -23.39 -10.48
C SER A 649 3.41 -22.37 -9.59
N LYS A 650 2.61 -22.83 -8.62
CA LYS A 650 2.01 -21.98 -7.58
C LYS A 650 3.09 -21.22 -6.79
N CYS A 651 4.28 -21.79 -6.62
CA CYS A 651 5.41 -21.12 -5.96
C CYS A 651 6.01 -19.96 -6.78
N LEU A 652 5.63 -19.74 -8.04
CA LEU A 652 6.03 -18.54 -8.79
C LEU A 652 5.41 -17.26 -8.20
N SER A 653 4.18 -17.38 -7.67
CA SER A 653 3.44 -16.29 -7.05
C SER A 653 3.73 -16.17 -5.55
N GLY A 654 3.57 -14.96 -5.02
CA GLY A 654 3.57 -14.66 -3.59
C GLY A 654 2.29 -14.97 -2.84
N GLU A 655 1.23 -15.37 -3.54
CA GLU A 655 -0.06 -15.62 -2.90
C GLU A 655 -0.06 -16.93 -2.13
N ASN A 656 -0.63 -16.92 -0.93
CA ASN A 656 -0.72 -18.11 -0.08
C ASN A 656 -2.20 -18.50 0.17
N ARG A 657 -2.90 -18.82 -0.93
CA ARG A 657 -4.35 -19.15 -0.93
C ARG A 657 -4.73 -20.31 -0.01
N ASP A 658 -3.83 -21.29 0.13
CA ASP A 658 -4.14 -22.57 0.79
C ASP A 658 -3.58 -22.69 2.21
N GLU A 659 -2.75 -21.74 2.65
CA GLU A 659 -2.06 -21.78 3.97
C GLU A 659 -1.34 -23.12 4.24
N GLY A 660 -0.78 -23.72 3.20
CA GLY A 660 -0.33 -25.11 3.23
C GLY A 660 1.10 -25.33 3.77
N PHE A 661 1.27 -26.46 4.45
CA PHE A 661 2.54 -27.09 4.82
C PHE A 661 2.68 -28.41 4.05
N TYR A 662 3.68 -28.47 3.18
CA TYR A 662 3.83 -29.55 2.20
C TYR A 662 4.96 -30.47 2.63
N ILE A 663 4.70 -31.76 2.77
CA ILE A 663 5.71 -32.76 3.14
C ILE A 663 5.98 -33.65 1.94
N TRP A 664 7.23 -33.72 1.49
CA TRP A 664 7.66 -34.61 0.40
C TRP A 664 8.47 -35.76 0.96
N THR A 665 7.92 -36.97 0.91
CA THR A 665 8.49 -38.19 1.53
C THR A 665 8.92 -39.26 0.53
N GLY A 666 9.56 -40.33 1.01
CA GLY A 666 10.02 -41.47 0.21
C GLY A 666 11.29 -42.14 0.79
N THR A 667 11.80 -43.16 0.12
CA THR A 667 12.80 -44.10 0.67
C THR A 667 14.28 -43.69 0.50
N GLY A 668 14.60 -42.40 0.40
CA GLY A 668 15.92 -41.91 0.00
C GLY A 668 16.30 -42.21 -1.46
N GLY A 669 17.02 -41.28 -2.11
CA GLY A 669 17.48 -41.46 -3.49
C GLY A 669 16.36 -41.44 -4.54
N ASN A 670 15.22 -40.79 -4.25
CA ASN A 670 14.03 -40.71 -5.12
C ASN A 670 14.02 -39.46 -6.04
N GLY A 671 15.06 -38.62 -5.98
CA GLY A 671 15.18 -37.42 -6.84
C GLY A 671 14.52 -36.14 -6.30
N LYS A 672 13.78 -36.19 -5.19
CA LYS A 672 13.13 -35.01 -4.52
C LYS A 672 14.03 -33.78 -4.44
N SER A 673 15.20 -33.93 -3.82
CA SER A 673 16.14 -32.82 -3.63
C SER A 673 16.64 -32.26 -4.96
N LYS A 674 16.76 -33.09 -6.00
CA LYS A 674 17.20 -32.64 -7.34
C LYS A 674 16.12 -31.84 -8.06
N LEU A 675 14.85 -32.19 -7.88
CA LEU A 675 13.73 -31.40 -8.37
C LEU A 675 13.62 -30.05 -7.64
N ILE A 676 13.81 -30.04 -6.32
CA ILE A 676 13.85 -28.79 -5.53
C ILE A 676 15.08 -27.94 -5.87
N ASP A 677 16.24 -28.55 -6.15
CA ASP A 677 17.43 -27.84 -6.64
C ASP A 677 17.11 -27.11 -7.96
N LEU A 678 16.47 -27.81 -8.92
CA LEU A 678 16.04 -27.24 -10.20
C LEU A 678 15.06 -26.07 -9.99
N MET A 679 14.04 -26.26 -9.15
CA MET A 679 13.09 -25.19 -8.82
C MET A 679 13.79 -24.00 -8.15
N SER A 680 14.69 -24.24 -7.21
CA SER A 680 15.42 -23.17 -6.51
C SER A 680 16.31 -22.37 -7.47
N MET A 681 16.90 -23.01 -8.48
CA MET A 681 17.64 -22.33 -9.55
C MET A 681 16.73 -21.47 -10.43
N CYS A 682 15.49 -21.90 -10.69
CA CYS A 682 14.50 -21.10 -11.43
C CYS A 682 14.00 -19.90 -10.61
N MET A 683 14.02 -20.01 -9.28
CA MET A 683 13.52 -18.98 -8.37
C MET A 683 14.58 -18.01 -7.90
N GLY A 684 15.87 -18.37 -7.93
CA GLY A 684 16.97 -17.53 -7.48
C GLY A 684 16.73 -16.95 -6.09
N ASP A 685 16.74 -15.62 -5.99
CA ASP A 685 16.50 -14.90 -4.75
C ASP A 685 15.09 -15.13 -4.19
N TYR A 686 14.11 -15.60 -4.95
CA TYR A 686 12.77 -15.92 -4.45
C TYR A 686 12.68 -17.24 -3.69
N SER A 687 13.77 -18.01 -3.61
CA SER A 687 13.86 -19.22 -2.78
C SER A 687 14.72 -19.01 -1.54
N CYS A 688 14.44 -19.76 -0.48
CA CYS A 688 15.31 -19.84 0.69
C CYS A 688 15.23 -21.21 1.39
N ASN A 689 16.27 -21.53 2.15
CA ASN A 689 16.26 -22.66 3.06
C ASN A 689 15.96 -22.19 4.49
N LEU A 690 15.18 -22.97 5.22
CA LEU A 690 14.84 -22.72 6.61
C LEU A 690 15.28 -23.89 7.50
N PRO A 691 15.82 -23.62 8.71
CA PRO A 691 16.14 -24.68 9.64
C PRO A 691 14.86 -25.28 10.23
N ILE A 692 14.83 -26.61 10.35
CA ILE A 692 13.67 -27.34 10.92
C ILE A 692 13.39 -26.96 12.37
N ALA A 693 14.42 -26.50 13.08
CA ALA A 693 14.35 -25.94 14.44
C ALA A 693 13.30 -24.83 14.60
N LEU A 694 12.93 -24.11 13.53
CA LEU A 694 11.85 -23.11 13.59
C LEU A 694 10.48 -23.73 13.88
N LEU A 695 10.29 -25.00 13.53
CA LEU A 695 9.08 -25.76 13.78
C LEU A 695 9.25 -26.82 14.88
N THR A 696 10.46 -27.17 15.32
CA THR A 696 10.62 -28.21 16.35
C THR A 696 10.97 -27.65 17.74
N GLN A 697 11.48 -26.41 17.82
CA GLN A 697 11.86 -25.79 19.09
C GLN A 697 10.75 -24.93 19.72
N LYS A 698 10.89 -24.64 21.01
CA LYS A 698 10.02 -23.67 21.70
C LYS A 698 10.22 -22.26 21.13
N ARG A 699 9.16 -21.45 21.13
CA ARG A 699 9.20 -20.06 20.68
C ARG A 699 10.33 -19.29 21.38
N LYS A 700 11.13 -18.57 20.58
CA LYS A 700 12.14 -17.63 21.08
C LYS A 700 11.43 -16.53 21.91
N ALA A 701 12.15 -15.97 22.89
CA ALA A 701 11.62 -14.91 23.74
C ALA A 701 11.20 -13.66 22.94
N SER A 702 10.18 -12.94 23.41
CA SER A 702 9.72 -11.70 22.79
C SER A 702 10.86 -10.68 22.72
N GLY A 703 11.22 -10.25 21.50
CA GLY A 703 12.30 -9.30 21.22
C GLY A 703 13.64 -9.91 20.78
N ALA A 704 13.80 -11.24 20.79
CA ALA A 704 14.99 -11.90 20.27
C ALA A 704 15.14 -11.69 18.75
N ALA A 705 16.39 -11.68 18.27
CA ALA A 705 16.65 -11.63 16.83
C ALA A 705 16.16 -12.94 16.16
N SER A 706 15.50 -12.78 15.02
CA SER A 706 15.00 -13.85 14.16
C SER A 706 15.50 -13.66 12.72
N PRO A 707 16.83 -13.70 12.49
CA PRO A 707 17.40 -13.50 11.17
C PRO A 707 16.89 -14.52 10.15
N GLU A 708 16.58 -15.74 10.59
CA GLU A 708 16.05 -16.81 9.73
C GLU A 708 14.68 -16.43 9.16
N MET A 709 13.81 -15.84 9.99
CA MET A 709 12.50 -15.33 9.55
C MET A 709 12.66 -14.06 8.71
N ALA A 710 13.59 -13.18 9.06
CA ALA A 710 13.80 -11.93 8.34
C ALA A 710 14.20 -12.15 6.86
N VAL A 711 14.91 -13.25 6.56
CA VAL A 711 15.30 -13.64 5.19
C VAL A 711 14.11 -14.14 4.36
N THR A 712 13.01 -14.56 4.98
CA THR A 712 11.83 -15.08 4.26
C THR A 712 10.96 -14.01 3.61
N ARG A 713 11.22 -12.74 3.91
CA ARG A 713 10.53 -11.62 3.29
C ARG A 713 10.73 -11.61 1.77
N GLY A 714 9.65 -11.49 1.00
CA GLY A 714 9.68 -11.52 -0.47
C GLY A 714 9.83 -12.93 -1.07
N LYS A 715 10.19 -13.94 -0.28
CA LYS A 715 10.39 -15.31 -0.76
C LYS A 715 9.07 -15.96 -1.14
N ARG A 716 9.12 -16.85 -2.13
CA ARG A 716 7.98 -17.59 -2.68
C ARG A 716 8.07 -19.10 -2.46
N LEU A 717 9.29 -19.61 -2.27
CA LEU A 717 9.57 -20.99 -1.91
C LEU A 717 10.47 -21.03 -0.68
N ALA A 718 10.02 -21.68 0.39
CA ALA A 718 10.82 -21.95 1.57
C ALA A 718 10.96 -23.46 1.76
N VAL A 719 12.19 -23.95 1.76
CA VAL A 719 12.50 -25.37 1.90
C VAL A 719 13.09 -25.61 3.28
N MET A 720 12.43 -26.43 4.09
CA MET A 720 12.93 -26.83 5.39
C MET A 720 13.96 -27.95 5.28
N GLN A 721 14.94 -27.90 6.17
CA GLN A 721 15.85 -29.02 6.41
C GLN A 721 15.07 -30.24 6.92
N GLU A 722 15.62 -31.43 6.69
CA GLU A 722 15.04 -32.69 7.16
C GLU A 722 15.02 -32.70 8.70
N PRO A 723 13.88 -33.03 9.35
CA PRO A 723 13.80 -33.25 10.79
C PRO A 723 14.64 -34.45 11.22
N ASP A 724 15.14 -34.42 12.45
CA ASP A 724 15.74 -35.61 13.06
C ASP A 724 14.65 -36.66 13.34
N VAL A 725 15.05 -37.94 13.37
CA VAL A 725 14.14 -39.04 13.69
C VAL A 725 13.51 -38.80 15.07
N ASN A 726 12.18 -38.93 15.14
CA ASN A 726 11.35 -38.67 16.33
C ASN A 726 11.19 -37.19 16.75
N GLU A 727 11.50 -36.21 15.90
CA GLU A 727 11.11 -34.82 16.18
C GLU A 727 9.59 -34.59 16.09
N THR A 728 9.08 -33.73 16.96
CA THR A 728 7.66 -33.31 16.99
C THR A 728 7.51 -31.90 16.46
N LEU A 729 6.54 -31.67 15.57
CA LEU A 729 6.26 -30.35 15.01
C LEU A 729 5.41 -29.48 15.96
N ASN A 730 5.82 -28.21 16.07
CA ASN A 730 5.08 -27.15 16.73
C ASN A 730 3.99 -26.61 15.79
N VAL A 731 2.79 -27.17 15.94
CA VAL A 731 1.59 -26.81 15.17
C VAL A 731 1.28 -25.31 15.24
N GLY A 732 1.53 -24.65 16.36
CA GLY A 732 1.28 -23.21 16.52
C GLY A 732 2.18 -22.36 15.63
N GLN A 733 3.49 -22.65 15.62
CA GLN A 733 4.43 -21.96 14.73
C GLN A 733 4.20 -22.32 13.26
N MET A 734 3.87 -23.57 12.96
CA MET A 734 3.56 -23.98 11.59
C MET A 734 2.37 -23.20 11.04
N LYS A 735 1.27 -23.07 11.81
CA LYS A 735 0.09 -22.27 11.42
C LYS A 735 0.40 -20.77 11.25
N GLU A 736 1.29 -20.22 12.08
CA GLU A 736 1.71 -18.81 12.00
C GLU A 736 2.57 -18.55 10.75
N ILE A 737 3.53 -19.44 10.46
CA ILE A 737 4.46 -19.31 9.33
C ILE A 737 3.78 -19.58 7.99
N THR A 738 2.83 -20.52 7.96
CA THR A 738 2.04 -20.86 6.75
C THR A 738 0.77 -20.03 6.61
N GLY A 739 0.44 -19.18 7.58
CA GLY A 739 -0.76 -18.35 7.55
C GLY A 739 -0.62 -17.11 6.65
N ASN A 740 -1.70 -16.34 6.58
CA ASN A 740 -1.74 -15.03 5.91
C ASN A 740 -1.69 -13.84 6.87
N ASP A 741 -1.43 -14.09 8.15
CA ASP A 741 -1.25 -13.05 9.17
C ASP A 741 0.13 -12.42 9.07
N LYS A 742 0.25 -11.15 9.49
CA LYS A 742 1.55 -10.49 9.60
C LYS A 742 2.38 -11.19 10.68
N ILE A 743 3.63 -11.50 10.34
CA ILE A 743 4.63 -12.01 11.28
C ILE A 743 5.68 -10.95 11.57
N THR A 744 6.14 -10.89 12.82
CA THR A 744 7.23 -10.00 13.23
C THR A 744 8.57 -10.71 13.05
N ALA A 745 9.51 -10.07 12.37
CA ALA A 745 10.89 -10.52 12.28
C ALA A 745 11.88 -9.43 12.66
N ARG A 746 13.05 -9.84 13.17
CA ARG A 746 14.12 -8.93 13.54
C ARG A 746 15.46 -9.46 13.03
N GLY A 747 15.99 -8.82 12.00
CA GLY A 747 17.34 -9.11 11.52
C GLY A 747 18.43 -8.72 12.54
N LEU A 748 19.62 -9.29 12.40
CA LEU A 748 20.77 -8.91 13.23
C LEU A 748 21.09 -7.42 13.05
N TYR A 749 21.22 -6.69 14.16
CA TYR A 749 21.50 -5.25 14.19
C TYR A 749 20.49 -4.36 13.45
N LYS A 750 19.26 -4.87 13.22
CA LYS A 750 18.16 -4.15 12.60
C LYS A 750 16.99 -3.99 13.57
N GLU A 751 16.17 -2.97 13.32
CA GLU A 751 14.88 -2.82 14.00
C GLU A 751 13.93 -3.96 13.60
N PRO A 752 13.03 -4.38 14.50
CA PRO A 752 11.95 -5.30 14.15
C PRO A 752 11.08 -4.73 13.04
N PHE A 753 10.56 -5.60 12.18
CA PHE A 753 9.61 -5.25 11.13
C PHE A 753 8.55 -6.34 10.99
N GLU A 754 7.42 -5.99 10.40
CA GLU A 754 6.33 -6.91 10.12
C GLU A 754 6.18 -7.13 8.62
N PHE A 755 5.82 -8.35 8.22
CA PHE A 755 5.45 -8.67 6.85
C PHE A 755 4.52 -9.88 6.82
N THR A 756 3.74 -10.00 5.76
CA THR A 756 2.93 -11.21 5.52
C THR A 756 3.77 -12.24 4.77
N PRO A 757 3.81 -13.51 5.20
CA PRO A 757 4.50 -14.57 4.47
C PRO A 757 4.00 -14.68 3.03
N GLN A 758 4.92 -14.79 2.07
CA GLN A 758 4.60 -14.93 0.64
C GLN A 758 5.08 -16.27 0.05
N PHE A 759 5.61 -17.16 0.89
CA PHE A 759 6.20 -18.42 0.47
C PHE A 759 5.32 -19.62 0.76
N LYS A 760 5.53 -20.68 -0.02
CA LYS A 760 5.02 -22.03 0.27
C LYS A 760 6.10 -22.78 1.02
N LEU A 761 5.73 -23.39 2.13
CA LEU A 761 6.66 -24.07 3.02
C LEU A 761 6.68 -25.58 2.72
N ILE A 762 7.83 -26.07 2.27
CA ILE A 762 8.05 -27.50 1.98
C ILE A 762 9.00 -28.09 3.01
N CYS A 763 8.69 -29.26 3.53
CA CYS A 763 9.60 -30.10 4.28
C CYS A 763 9.90 -31.38 3.48
N MET A 764 11.18 -31.68 3.25
CA MET A 764 11.59 -32.95 2.66
C MET A 764 12.11 -33.85 3.78
N CYS A 765 11.54 -35.04 3.91
CA CYS A 765 11.96 -36.01 4.93
C CYS A 765 11.73 -37.44 4.47
N ASN A 766 12.56 -38.38 4.91
CA ASN A 766 12.28 -39.80 4.67
C ASN A 766 11.35 -40.35 5.75
N ASP A 767 11.59 -39.97 7.01
CA ASP A 767 10.71 -40.27 8.15
C ASP A 767 9.78 -39.09 8.42
N LEU A 768 8.48 -39.34 8.51
CA LEU A 768 7.49 -38.30 8.76
C LEU A 768 7.55 -37.87 10.23
N PRO A 769 7.66 -36.56 10.55
CA PRO A 769 7.76 -36.10 11.93
C PRO A 769 6.44 -36.34 12.69
N HIS A 770 6.48 -36.38 14.02
CA HIS A 770 5.26 -36.54 14.81
C HIS A 770 4.45 -35.23 14.87
N ILE A 771 3.13 -35.31 14.75
CA ILE A 771 2.20 -34.16 14.85
C ILE A 771 1.30 -34.36 16.06
N PRO A 772 1.45 -33.55 17.12
CA PRO A 772 0.78 -33.77 18.40
C PRO A 772 -0.72 -33.39 18.39
N SER A 773 -1.27 -32.94 17.26
CA SER A 773 -2.64 -32.45 17.17
C SER A 773 -3.51 -33.24 16.20
N ASN A 774 -4.69 -33.63 16.66
CA ASN A 774 -5.77 -34.24 15.86
C ASN A 774 -6.88 -33.25 15.44
N ASP A 775 -6.60 -31.93 15.51
CA ASP A 775 -7.55 -30.92 15.05
C ASP A 775 -7.59 -30.82 13.51
N ASP A 776 -8.79 -30.76 12.95
CA ASP A 776 -9.01 -30.67 11.50
C ASP A 776 -8.39 -29.40 10.90
N GLY A 777 -8.21 -28.34 11.70
CA GLY A 777 -7.55 -27.10 11.29
C GLY A 777 -6.05 -27.26 11.01
N THR A 778 -5.38 -28.25 11.60
CA THR A 778 -3.99 -28.60 11.30
C THR A 778 -3.93 -29.47 10.05
N TRP A 779 -4.73 -30.54 10.02
CA TRP A 779 -4.71 -31.51 8.93
C TRP A 779 -5.20 -30.96 7.59
N ARG A 780 -6.07 -29.93 7.57
CA ARG A 780 -6.46 -29.24 6.32
C ARG A 780 -5.31 -28.46 5.65
N ARG A 781 -4.23 -28.17 6.38
CA ARG A 781 -3.04 -27.46 5.87
C ARG A 781 -1.94 -28.41 5.44
N LEU A 782 -2.08 -29.71 5.72
CA LEU A 782 -1.04 -30.70 5.48
C LEU A 782 -1.30 -31.46 4.19
N GLU A 783 -0.29 -31.53 3.34
CA GLU A 783 -0.33 -32.35 2.13
C GLU A 783 0.97 -33.17 2.06
N VAL A 784 0.83 -34.50 2.09
CA VAL A 784 1.95 -35.44 2.05
C VAL A 784 2.05 -36.06 0.66
N VAL A 785 3.15 -35.78 -0.03
CA VAL A 785 3.45 -36.32 -1.36
C VAL A 785 4.49 -37.43 -1.23
N ASP A 786 4.14 -38.64 -1.63
CA ASP A 786 5.06 -39.78 -1.62
C ASP A 786 5.76 -39.93 -2.98
N PHE A 787 7.09 -39.79 -2.97
CA PHE A 787 7.93 -39.99 -4.15
C PHE A 787 8.36 -41.45 -4.21
N ILE A 788 7.54 -42.26 -4.89
CA ILE A 788 7.67 -43.72 -4.95
C ILE A 788 8.87 -44.23 -5.77
N ALA A 789 9.41 -43.40 -6.66
CA ALA A 789 10.51 -43.77 -7.55
C ALA A 789 11.83 -43.95 -6.79
N ARG A 790 12.70 -44.86 -7.21
CA ARG A 790 14.02 -45.06 -6.57
C ARG A 790 15.13 -45.13 -7.61
N PHE A 791 16.18 -44.32 -7.43
CA PHE A 791 17.35 -44.34 -8.32
C PHE A 791 18.43 -45.27 -7.76
N VAL A 792 18.73 -46.34 -8.50
CA VAL A 792 19.66 -47.43 -8.12
C VAL A 792 21.02 -47.28 -8.78
N ASP A 793 22.07 -47.80 -8.16
CA ASP A 793 23.46 -47.64 -8.65
C ASP A 793 23.84 -48.67 -9.73
N TYR A 794 23.11 -49.80 -9.85
CA TYR A 794 23.44 -50.91 -10.75
C TYR A 794 22.29 -51.30 -11.69
N GLN A 795 22.63 -51.70 -12.93
CA GLN A 795 21.64 -52.00 -13.99
C GLN A 795 20.75 -53.20 -13.67
N ASN A 796 21.25 -54.17 -12.93
CA ASN A 796 20.48 -55.36 -12.52
C ASN A 796 19.44 -55.06 -11.44
N GLU A 797 19.45 -53.87 -10.83
CA GLU A 797 18.44 -53.41 -9.86
C GLU A 797 17.32 -52.58 -10.50
N VAL A 798 17.45 -52.25 -11.79
CA VAL A 798 16.45 -51.50 -12.57
C VAL A 798 15.21 -52.36 -12.77
N ASP A 799 14.05 -51.78 -12.46
CA ASP A 799 12.75 -52.43 -12.53
C ASP A 799 11.70 -51.32 -12.70
N GLU A 800 11.29 -51.08 -13.95
CA GLU A 800 10.38 -49.97 -14.29
C GLU A 800 8.98 -50.17 -13.70
N ASP A 801 8.52 -51.42 -13.57
CA ASP A 801 7.24 -51.76 -12.92
C ASP A 801 7.25 -51.39 -11.43
N LYS A 802 8.43 -51.40 -10.79
CA LYS A 802 8.66 -50.91 -9.42
C LYS A 802 9.18 -49.48 -9.35
N HIS A 803 9.19 -48.75 -10.47
CA HIS A 803 9.74 -47.39 -10.57
C HIS A 803 11.19 -47.26 -10.09
N ARG A 804 12.00 -48.29 -10.35
CA ARG A 804 13.43 -48.31 -10.05
C ARG A 804 14.23 -48.01 -11.30
N TYR A 805 14.89 -46.87 -11.31
CA TYR A 805 15.61 -46.36 -12.48
C TYR A 805 17.11 -46.28 -12.21
N LEU A 806 17.93 -46.42 -13.24
CA LEU A 806 19.37 -46.25 -13.08
C LEU A 806 19.70 -44.79 -12.73
N LYS A 807 20.55 -44.61 -11.73
CA LYS A 807 21.00 -43.30 -11.28
C LYS A 807 21.95 -42.63 -12.29
N ASP A 808 21.60 -41.43 -12.71
CA ASP A 808 22.46 -40.59 -13.55
C ASP A 808 23.52 -39.86 -12.70
N LYS A 809 24.78 -40.32 -12.79
CA LYS A 809 25.91 -39.70 -12.08
C LYS A 809 26.24 -38.29 -12.57
N GLY A 810 25.83 -37.94 -13.80
CA GLY A 810 26.01 -36.62 -14.40
C GLY A 810 24.87 -35.64 -14.12
N ILE A 811 23.84 -36.04 -13.37
CA ILE A 811 22.61 -35.25 -13.16
C ILE A 811 22.87 -33.81 -12.68
N LYS A 812 23.86 -33.63 -11.79
CA LYS A 812 24.22 -32.31 -11.25
C LYS A 812 24.68 -31.33 -12.33
N ASN A 813 25.27 -31.82 -13.42
CA ASN A 813 25.72 -30.99 -14.54
C ASN A 813 24.58 -30.69 -15.52
N LYS A 814 23.52 -31.51 -15.51
CA LYS A 814 22.34 -31.34 -16.38
C LYS A 814 21.34 -30.35 -15.81
N ILE A 815 21.10 -30.37 -14.49
CA ILE A 815 20.11 -29.52 -13.82
C ILE A 815 20.22 -28.02 -14.20
N PRO A 816 21.41 -27.39 -14.21
CA PRO A 816 21.52 -25.98 -14.63
C PRO A 816 21.07 -25.73 -16.08
N MET A 817 21.22 -26.72 -16.96
CA MET A 817 20.81 -26.63 -18.37
C MET A 817 19.28 -26.74 -18.54
N TRP A 818 18.58 -27.19 -17.49
CA TRP A 818 17.15 -27.40 -17.50
C TRP A 818 16.35 -26.21 -16.98
N VAL A 819 16.99 -25.14 -16.50
CA VAL A 819 16.30 -23.97 -15.91
C VAL A 819 15.30 -23.33 -16.90
N ILE A 820 15.72 -23.02 -18.13
CA ILE A 820 14.82 -22.45 -19.15
C ILE A 820 13.76 -23.47 -19.60
N PRO A 821 14.11 -24.73 -19.95
CA PRO A 821 13.10 -25.77 -20.20
C PRO A 821 12.07 -25.94 -19.09
N PHE A 822 12.49 -25.85 -17.83
CA PHE A 822 11.61 -26.03 -16.68
C PHE A 822 10.67 -24.85 -16.52
N LEU A 823 11.17 -23.61 -16.65
CA LEU A 823 10.35 -22.41 -16.72
C LEU A 823 9.29 -22.50 -17.82
N ALA A 824 9.65 -23.05 -18.99
CA ALA A 824 8.73 -23.28 -20.10
C ALA A 824 7.60 -24.27 -19.77
N ILE A 825 7.77 -25.15 -18.78
CA ILE A 825 6.73 -26.06 -18.27
C ILE A 825 5.91 -25.42 -17.15
N ILE A 826 6.55 -24.79 -16.17
CA ILE A 826 5.87 -24.29 -14.97
C ILE A 826 5.08 -22.99 -15.21
N LEU A 827 5.45 -22.16 -16.19
CA LEU A 827 4.68 -20.94 -16.52
C LEU A 827 3.27 -21.26 -17.08
N PRO A 828 3.10 -22.22 -18.02
CA PRO A 828 1.78 -22.73 -18.40
C PRO A 828 0.99 -23.32 -17.23
N HIS A 829 1.63 -24.11 -16.38
CA HIS A 829 0.97 -24.68 -15.21
C HIS A 829 0.54 -23.62 -14.19
N TRP A 830 1.26 -22.49 -14.09
CA TRP A 830 0.80 -21.33 -13.31
C TRP A 830 -0.49 -20.77 -13.90
N ARG A 831 -0.56 -20.56 -15.22
CA ARG A 831 -1.77 -20.07 -15.89
C ARG A 831 -2.96 -21.00 -15.62
N GLU A 832 -2.75 -22.31 -15.65
CA GLU A 832 -3.79 -23.30 -15.28
C GLU A 832 -4.19 -23.21 -13.81
N TYR A 833 -3.22 -23.08 -12.90
CA TYR A 833 -3.48 -22.95 -11.47
C TYR A 833 -4.27 -21.68 -11.15
N ASP A 834 -3.92 -20.55 -11.77
CA ASP A 834 -4.61 -19.29 -11.52
C ASP A 834 -6.08 -19.35 -11.95
N GLN A 835 -6.38 -20.03 -13.07
CA GLN A 835 -7.73 -20.19 -13.60
C GLN A 835 -8.55 -21.28 -12.90
N PHE A 836 -7.96 -22.43 -12.60
CA PHE A 836 -8.69 -23.64 -12.19
C PHE A 836 -8.34 -24.13 -10.78
N GLY A 837 -7.34 -23.52 -10.12
CA GLY A 837 -6.80 -24.00 -8.85
C GLY A 837 -6.02 -25.31 -8.98
N ILE A 838 -5.89 -26.01 -7.85
CA ILE A 838 -5.22 -27.30 -7.76
C ILE A 838 -6.19 -28.34 -7.17
N ASP A 839 -6.35 -29.48 -7.86
CA ASP A 839 -7.04 -30.63 -7.29
C ASP A 839 -6.00 -31.59 -6.68
N ILE A 840 -6.26 -32.02 -5.45
CA ILE A 840 -5.37 -32.91 -4.71
C ILE A 840 -5.69 -34.36 -5.13
N PRO A 841 -4.74 -35.10 -5.71
CA PRO A 841 -4.98 -36.43 -6.24
C PRO A 841 -5.24 -37.46 -5.12
N LYS A 842 -5.87 -38.59 -5.47
CA LYS A 842 -6.28 -39.62 -4.51
C LYS A 842 -5.09 -40.20 -3.74
N GLU A 843 -3.94 -40.31 -4.39
CA GLU A 843 -2.69 -40.82 -3.84
C GLU A 843 -2.15 -39.89 -2.74
N VAL A 844 -2.15 -38.58 -2.97
CA VAL A 844 -1.74 -37.57 -1.97
C VAL A 844 -2.73 -37.53 -0.81
N LYS A 845 -4.04 -37.57 -1.10
CA LYS A 845 -5.09 -37.67 -0.07
C LYS A 845 -4.92 -38.94 0.79
N ALA A 846 -4.67 -40.09 0.15
CA ALA A 846 -4.46 -41.35 0.84
C ALA A 846 -3.22 -41.31 1.72
N LYS A 847 -2.08 -40.81 1.22
CA LYS A 847 -0.85 -40.70 2.02
C LYS A 847 -1.00 -39.73 3.19
N THR A 848 -1.68 -38.61 2.96
CA THR A 848 -1.98 -37.63 4.02
C THR A 848 -2.87 -38.24 5.11
N ASN A 849 -3.88 -39.01 4.71
CA ASN A 849 -4.77 -39.71 5.65
C ASN A 849 -4.04 -40.83 6.39
N GLU A 850 -3.17 -41.60 5.73
CA GLU A 850 -2.31 -42.59 6.37
C GLU A 850 -1.44 -41.93 7.45
N TYR A 851 -0.78 -40.81 7.10
CA TYR A 851 0.01 -40.05 8.05
C TYR A 851 -0.81 -39.52 9.22
N ARG A 852 -2.03 -39.04 8.95
CA ARG A 852 -2.99 -38.62 9.99
C ARG A 852 -3.34 -39.76 10.94
N ASN A 853 -3.71 -40.91 10.39
CA ASN A 853 -4.10 -42.07 11.17
C ASN A 853 -2.93 -42.57 12.03
N ASN A 854 -1.70 -42.58 11.49
CA ASN A 854 -0.49 -42.94 12.23
C ASN A 854 -0.21 -42.01 13.42
N ASN A 855 -0.69 -40.76 13.38
CA ASN A 855 -0.59 -39.82 14.49
C ASN A 855 -1.84 -39.84 15.42
N ASP A 856 -2.91 -40.59 15.07
CA ASP A 856 -4.11 -40.75 15.89
C ASP A 856 -4.03 -42.00 16.78
N MET A 857 -3.15 -41.94 17.78
CA MET A 857 -2.94 -43.05 18.72
C MET A 857 -4.21 -43.51 19.44
N VAL A 858 -5.10 -42.57 19.83
CA VAL A 858 -6.33 -42.93 20.55
C VAL A 858 -7.33 -43.57 19.59
N GLY A 859 -7.43 -43.09 18.34
CA GLY A 859 -8.23 -43.74 17.31
C GLY A 859 -7.80 -45.17 17.02
N GLN A 860 -6.48 -45.40 16.86
CA GLN A 860 -5.92 -46.73 16.63
C GLN A 860 -6.26 -47.70 17.78
N TRP A 861 -6.06 -47.27 19.02
CA TRP A 861 -6.43 -48.07 20.19
C TRP A 861 -7.93 -48.38 20.23
N ILE A 862 -8.80 -47.40 19.94
CA ILE A 862 -10.26 -47.65 19.89
C ILE A 862 -10.59 -48.72 18.83
N GLU A 863 -9.98 -48.64 17.64
CA GLU A 863 -10.22 -49.61 16.56
C GLU A 863 -9.74 -51.03 16.89
N GLN A 864 -8.64 -51.15 17.64
CA GLN A 864 -8.01 -52.44 17.96
C GLN A 864 -8.59 -53.10 19.22
N ASN A 865 -8.88 -52.31 20.25
CA ASN A 865 -9.17 -52.80 21.61
C ASN A 865 -10.57 -52.44 22.09
N CYS A 866 -11.39 -51.72 21.31
CA CYS A 866 -12.75 -51.39 21.68
C CYS A 866 -13.78 -51.74 20.60
N ILE A 867 -15.02 -52.00 21.03
CA ILE A 867 -16.21 -52.03 20.17
C ILE A 867 -17.25 -51.02 20.64
N GLU A 868 -18.02 -50.50 19.69
CA GLU A 868 -19.15 -49.63 20.00
C GLU A 868 -20.27 -50.44 20.70
N ALA A 869 -20.82 -49.90 21.79
CA ALA A 869 -21.80 -50.58 22.62
C ALA A 869 -22.95 -49.67 23.06
N ASP A 870 -24.17 -50.22 23.10
CA ASP A 870 -25.38 -49.51 23.51
C ASP A 870 -25.34 -49.11 25.00
N ASN A 871 -26.21 -48.17 25.39
CA ASN A 871 -26.37 -47.78 26.79
C ASN A 871 -26.83 -48.96 27.65
N ILE A 872 -26.41 -48.97 28.91
CA ILE A 872 -26.78 -49.96 29.92
C ILE A 872 -27.61 -49.31 31.02
N LEU A 873 -28.56 -50.07 31.58
CA LEU A 873 -29.31 -49.67 32.76
C LEU A 873 -28.37 -49.51 33.96
N ALA A 874 -28.43 -48.34 34.58
CA ALA A 874 -27.72 -48.03 35.80
C ALA A 874 -28.28 -48.84 36.99
N THR A 875 -27.52 -48.89 38.09
CA THR A 875 -27.88 -49.64 39.31
C THR A 875 -29.18 -49.19 39.98
N ASP A 876 -29.69 -48.00 39.64
CA ASP A 876 -30.99 -47.50 40.09
C ASP A 876 -32.17 -48.09 39.32
N GLY A 877 -31.91 -48.83 38.23
CA GLY A 877 -32.92 -49.46 37.37
C GLY A 877 -33.73 -48.48 36.52
N ILE A 878 -33.33 -47.20 36.45
CA ILE A 878 -34.07 -46.13 35.79
C ILE A 878 -33.22 -45.41 34.74
N MET A 879 -31.94 -45.14 35.01
CA MET A 879 -31.10 -44.38 34.08
C MET A 879 -30.40 -45.26 33.06
N GLU A 880 -30.38 -44.85 31.79
CA GLU A 880 -29.54 -45.47 30.75
C GLU A 880 -28.22 -44.69 30.64
N LEU A 881 -27.11 -45.37 30.92
CA LEU A 881 -25.77 -44.78 30.90
C LEU A 881 -24.89 -45.48 29.88
N ALA A 882 -23.91 -44.75 29.35
CA ALA A 882 -22.89 -45.35 28.53
C ALA A 882 -22.08 -46.41 29.33
N PRO A 883 -21.68 -47.53 28.69
CA PRO A 883 -21.21 -48.73 29.35
C PRO A 883 -19.91 -48.55 30.13
N SER A 884 -18.90 -47.90 29.55
CA SER A 884 -17.58 -47.76 30.16
C SER A 884 -17.36 -46.36 30.71
N ASP A 885 -16.79 -46.25 31.91
CA ASP A 885 -16.30 -44.98 32.42
C ASP A 885 -14.93 -44.61 31.83
N PHE A 886 -14.60 -43.32 31.90
CA PHE A 886 -13.35 -42.79 31.37
C PHE A 886 -12.09 -43.42 31.99
N GLU A 887 -12.09 -43.73 33.29
CA GLU A 887 -10.90 -44.24 33.96
C GLU A 887 -10.59 -45.66 33.46
N THR A 888 -11.61 -46.51 33.35
CA THR A 888 -11.48 -47.86 32.78
C THR A 888 -10.91 -47.84 31.35
N LEU A 889 -11.41 -46.95 30.50
CA LEU A 889 -10.92 -46.80 29.13
C LEU A 889 -9.49 -46.24 29.09
N TYR A 890 -9.17 -45.27 29.95
CA TYR A 890 -7.84 -44.68 30.01
C TYR A 890 -6.78 -45.67 30.49
N ASP A 891 -7.10 -46.51 31.48
CA ASP A 891 -6.18 -47.53 31.98
C ASP A 891 -5.85 -48.57 30.90
N ASN A 892 -6.85 -49.02 30.14
CA ASN A 892 -6.62 -49.93 29.02
C ASN A 892 -5.83 -49.28 27.87
N PHE A 893 -6.09 -48.01 27.56
CA PHE A 893 -5.26 -47.26 26.61
C PHE A 893 -3.79 -47.19 27.06
N VAL A 894 -3.56 -46.99 28.35
CA VAL A 894 -2.21 -46.95 28.94
C VAL A 894 -1.50 -48.30 28.82
N GLU A 895 -2.22 -49.40 29.04
CA GLU A 895 -1.72 -50.77 28.88
C GLU A 895 -1.37 -51.06 27.42
N TRP A 896 -2.27 -50.76 26.48
CA TRP A 896 -2.02 -50.89 25.04
C TRP A 896 -0.78 -50.10 24.59
N CYS A 897 -0.60 -48.86 25.08
CA CYS A 897 0.62 -48.08 24.79
C CYS A 897 1.91 -48.74 25.30
N GLN A 898 1.85 -49.54 26.36
CA GLN A 898 3.01 -50.29 26.87
C GLN A 898 3.30 -51.52 26.01
N GLU A 899 2.26 -52.21 25.56
CA GLU A 899 2.35 -53.37 24.66
C GLU A 899 2.92 -52.99 23.28
N GLU A 900 2.48 -51.85 22.73
CA GLU A 900 2.94 -51.30 21.45
C GLU A 900 4.25 -50.50 21.55
N GLU A 901 4.94 -50.55 22.71
CA GLU A 901 6.21 -49.85 22.98
C GLU A 901 6.20 -48.34 22.62
N VAL A 902 5.08 -47.65 22.85
CA VAL A 902 4.93 -46.26 22.43
C VAL A 902 5.66 -45.29 23.37
N ASN A 903 6.71 -44.64 22.85
CA ASN A 903 7.60 -43.76 23.62
C ASN A 903 6.98 -42.41 24.05
N SER A 904 5.90 -41.96 23.40
CA SER A 904 5.26 -40.66 23.68
C SER A 904 3.75 -40.78 23.53
N ARG A 905 3.02 -40.86 24.65
CA ARG A 905 1.55 -40.96 24.67
C ARG A 905 0.87 -39.63 25.01
N PRO A 906 -0.36 -39.38 24.50
CA PRO A 906 -1.19 -38.26 24.94
C PRO A 906 -1.37 -38.24 26.46
N ASP A 907 -1.48 -37.04 27.04
CA ASP A 907 -1.82 -36.91 28.45
C ASP A 907 -3.28 -37.31 28.71
N LYS A 908 -3.63 -37.57 29.98
CA LYS A 908 -4.98 -37.98 30.37
C LYS A 908 -6.08 -37.03 29.88
N LYS A 909 -5.77 -35.73 29.81
CA LYS A 909 -6.70 -34.72 29.28
C LYS A 909 -6.89 -34.86 27.76
N GLY A 910 -5.82 -35.13 27.02
CA GLY A 910 -5.82 -35.39 25.59
C GLY A 910 -6.63 -36.63 25.23
N VAL A 911 -6.44 -37.75 25.94
CA VAL A 911 -7.23 -38.97 25.72
C VAL A 911 -8.72 -38.71 25.97
N LYS A 912 -9.06 -37.98 27.04
CA LYS A 912 -10.45 -37.61 27.32
C LYS A 912 -11.07 -36.74 26.22
N ALA A 913 -10.31 -35.79 25.68
CA ALA A 913 -10.77 -34.94 24.59
C ALA A 913 -10.99 -35.73 23.29
N ALA A 914 -10.10 -36.69 22.99
CA ALA A 914 -10.25 -37.59 21.85
C ALA A 914 -11.49 -38.48 21.99
N LEU A 915 -11.73 -39.07 23.16
CA LEU A 915 -12.93 -39.86 23.44
C LEU A 915 -14.22 -39.04 23.35
N LYS A 916 -14.23 -37.77 23.79
CA LYS A 916 -15.34 -36.85 23.57
C LYS A 916 -15.62 -36.65 22.08
N LYS A 917 -14.58 -36.37 21.29
CA LYS A 917 -14.70 -36.17 19.84
C LYS A 917 -15.19 -37.43 19.12
N TRP A 918 -14.77 -38.60 19.58
CA TRP A 918 -15.27 -39.89 19.10
C TRP A 918 -16.77 -40.04 19.42
N GLN A 919 -17.16 -39.81 20.68
CA GLN A 919 -18.54 -39.92 21.14
C GLN A 919 -19.48 -38.95 20.41
N GLU A 920 -19.05 -37.72 20.16
CA GLU A 920 -19.78 -36.71 19.37
C GLU A 920 -20.11 -37.20 17.95
N LYS A 921 -19.22 -37.99 17.35
CA LYS A 921 -19.38 -38.55 16.00
C LYS A 921 -20.10 -39.89 15.96
N SER A 922 -20.19 -40.59 17.10
CA SER A 922 -20.91 -41.86 17.22
C SER A 922 -22.41 -41.68 16.95
N ARG A 923 -23.12 -42.78 16.68
CA ARG A 923 -24.59 -42.73 16.51
C ARG A 923 -25.35 -42.32 17.78
N PHE A 924 -24.68 -42.34 18.93
CA PHE A 924 -25.27 -41.96 20.22
C PHE A 924 -25.14 -40.46 20.53
N GLY A 925 -24.23 -39.75 19.86
CA GLY A 925 -23.89 -38.36 20.18
C GLY A 925 -23.25 -38.20 21.56
N LEU A 926 -22.91 -36.96 21.93
CA LEU A 926 -22.35 -36.63 23.24
C LEU A 926 -23.37 -35.83 24.08
N SER A 927 -23.79 -36.41 25.21
CA SER A 927 -24.76 -35.81 26.15
C SER A 927 -24.26 -35.95 27.59
N TYR A 928 -23.78 -34.85 28.16
CA TYR A 928 -23.18 -34.83 29.51
C TYR A 928 -23.35 -33.46 30.20
N ALA A 929 -23.29 -33.45 31.54
CA ALA A 929 -23.45 -32.25 32.36
C ALA A 929 -22.12 -31.72 32.93
N LYS A 930 -22.10 -30.46 33.39
CA LYS A 930 -20.92 -29.92 34.10
C LYS A 930 -20.82 -30.46 35.54
N THR A 931 -21.96 -30.63 36.20
CA THR A 931 -22.04 -31.08 37.59
C THR A 931 -22.89 -32.34 37.74
N LYS A 932 -22.73 -33.05 38.86
CA LYS A 932 -23.48 -34.28 39.14
C LYS A 932 -24.99 -34.04 39.25
N SER A 933 -25.41 -32.91 39.79
CA SER A 933 -26.83 -32.54 39.96
C SER A 933 -27.54 -32.27 38.64
N GLU A 934 -26.79 -31.95 37.58
CA GLU A 934 -27.32 -31.63 36.25
C GLU A 934 -27.29 -32.85 35.31
N ALA A 935 -26.73 -33.98 35.76
CA ALA A 935 -26.45 -35.16 34.93
C ALA A 935 -27.65 -36.10 34.77
N GLU A 936 -28.80 -35.78 35.38
CA GLU A 936 -30.00 -36.61 35.33
C GLU A 936 -30.51 -36.75 33.89
N GLY A 937 -30.63 -37.99 33.41
CA GLY A 937 -31.03 -38.29 32.04
C GLY A 937 -29.94 -38.10 30.97
N MET A 938 -28.68 -37.88 31.36
CA MET A 938 -27.56 -37.73 30.43
C MET A 938 -26.70 -39.01 30.36
N PRO A 939 -26.73 -39.76 29.24
CA PRO A 939 -26.05 -41.06 29.15
C PRO A 939 -24.53 -41.02 29.38
N ASN A 940 -23.86 -39.91 29.03
CA ASN A 940 -22.40 -39.78 29.22
C ASN A 940 -22.01 -39.20 30.59
N GLY A 941 -22.98 -39.02 31.51
CA GLY A 941 -22.74 -38.59 32.89
C GLY A 941 -22.40 -37.10 33.01
N TYR A 942 -21.34 -36.78 33.77
CA TYR A 942 -20.90 -35.40 33.99
C TYR A 942 -19.38 -35.26 33.89
N GLU A 943 -18.88 -34.02 33.74
CA GLU A 943 -17.49 -33.72 33.40
C GLU A 943 -16.45 -34.45 34.26
N LYS A 944 -16.70 -34.70 35.55
CA LYS A 944 -15.76 -35.45 36.41
C LYS A 944 -15.88 -36.97 36.33
N ALA A 945 -17.04 -37.52 35.95
CA ALA A 945 -17.30 -38.95 35.85
C ALA A 945 -17.99 -39.25 34.51
N MET A 946 -17.23 -39.10 33.44
CA MET A 946 -17.72 -39.30 32.09
C MET A 946 -17.74 -40.78 31.71
N LYS A 947 -18.70 -41.13 30.86
CA LYS A 947 -18.87 -42.46 30.29
C LYS A 947 -18.98 -42.41 28.77
N PHE A 948 -18.55 -43.47 28.10
CA PHE A 948 -18.46 -43.56 26.64
C PHE A 948 -19.05 -44.87 26.12
N ASN A 949 -19.64 -44.83 24.92
CA ASN A 949 -20.27 -45.96 24.24
C ASN A 949 -19.26 -46.91 23.59
N LEU A 950 -18.23 -47.27 24.37
CA LEU A 950 -17.14 -48.17 23.99
C LEU A 950 -17.04 -49.27 25.03
N LYS A 951 -16.79 -50.50 24.59
CA LYS A 951 -16.49 -51.65 25.44
C LYS A 951 -15.15 -52.25 25.01
N ILE A 952 -14.28 -52.51 25.98
CA ILE A 952 -12.97 -53.14 25.74
C ILE A 952 -13.19 -54.60 25.30
N VAL A 953 -12.44 -55.06 24.30
CA VAL A 953 -12.55 -56.39 23.69
C VAL A 953 -11.43 -57.32 24.16
#